data_AF-C3YAU4-F1
#
_entry.id   AF-C3YAU4-F1
#
_cell.length_a   1.000
_cell.length_b   1.000
_cell.length_c   1.000
_cell.angle_alpha   90.00
_cell.angle_beta   90.00
_cell.angle_gamma   90.00
#
_symmetry.space_group_name_H-M   'P 1'
#
loop_
_entity.id
_entity.type
_entity.pdbx_description
1 polymer ?
#
loop_
_entity_poly.entity_id
_entity_poly.type
_entity_poly.pdbx_seq_one_letter_code
_entity_poly.pdbx_strand_id
1 'polypeptide(L)'
;VLQATAMPNMLEKLQDSNNLLDKIMKGLNAYLEKKRLFFPRFFFLSNDEILEILSETKDPTRVQPHLKKCFEGIAKLDFLENLDIQAMMSSEGEKVDFSTNISTSEARGAVEKWLVQVEAVMLGSMRDVIEQSNEGLREYYDKLQEQLGGIVELVRGKLSKQNRVTLGALVTLDVHGRDIVLEMADSGVARENDFLWLAQLRYYWEENNCQVKLINANVRYAYEYLGNTPRLVITPLTDRCYRTLVSAFHLNLNGAPEGPAGTGKTETVKDLAKALAVQCVVFNCSDGLDYIAMGKFFKGLASAGAWACFDEFNRIDLEVLSVVAQQILCIIRAIQGHVSVFSFEGTELTLNANCYVAITMNPGYAGRSELPDNLKVLFRTVAMMVPDYAMIGEISLYSCGFIDARNLSVKIVTTYRLCSEQLSSQFHYDYGMRAVKAVLSAAANLKLKFPDENEDILLLRSIKDVNLPKFLSFDIPLFEGIVSDLFPGTKLPTPDYEVFLNNARDICAKKVLQPVDIFFEKMIQTYEMMIVRHGFMLVGDPFSAKTMVLEVLAETLTLLNDQGLNEEDKVMYRIINPKSITMGQLFGQFDPVSHEWTDGVVANTFREFASTDTSDRKWVWFDGPIDALWIENMNTVLDDNKKLCLMSGEIIQMSPPMSLIFEVQDLSQASPATVSRCGMVYLEPSQLGWRPIMTSWALQLPQAVREEDATVKAMFEWMLPPALRFMRKYCKELVPTQDNNLARSLMYLIEMMLKDGLGDDLESKNPNCKTWVQSIFIWSLIWSVGATSDGDGRDRFDKWLREFMQGKDEKFPMPSTIGKIDVPIPDQGTVYDYLFETKGRGKWIPWTNMISSTLTADKNTKMSEILVPTMDTARYTYIMDVCIRHGRTLMYVGPTGVGKSVYIKDKLMNNLSKDDYLPMFVNFSARTSANQSQNMIMSRLDKRRKGVFGPPMGKKCIIFVDDLNMPAREQYGAQPPIELLRQLLDHGYWYVNK
;
A
#
# COMPACT_ATOMS: atom_id res chain seq x y z
N VAL A 1 37.40 -48.22 79.30
CA VAL A 1 37.48 -46.78 79.66
C VAL A 1 38.33 -46.58 80.92
N LEU A 2 37.94 -47.11 82.09
CA LEU A 2 38.69 -46.93 83.36
C LEU A 2 40.18 -47.34 83.29
N GLN A 3 40.52 -48.43 82.58
CA GLN A 3 41.92 -48.83 82.37
C GLN A 3 42.72 -47.86 81.49
N ALA A 4 42.09 -47.23 80.51
CA ALA A 4 42.75 -46.26 79.62
C ALA A 4 42.99 -44.92 80.33
N THR A 5 42.06 -44.49 81.19
CA THR A 5 42.18 -43.27 82.00
C THR A 5 43.08 -43.44 83.23
N ALA A 6 43.42 -44.67 83.61
CA ALA A 6 44.35 -44.97 84.71
C ALA A 6 45.83 -44.98 84.28
N MET A 7 46.11 -44.81 82.98
CA MET A 7 47.50 -44.73 82.49
C MET A 7 48.16 -43.43 82.97
N PRO A 8 49.32 -43.50 83.64
CA PRO A 8 50.00 -42.32 84.17
C PRO A 8 50.43 -41.36 83.05
N ASN A 9 50.22 -40.07 83.27
CA ASN A 9 50.57 -38.96 82.37
C ASN A 9 49.93 -39.02 80.96
N MET A 10 48.80 -39.74 80.80
CA MET A 10 48.13 -39.86 79.50
C MET A 10 47.53 -38.53 79.02
N LEU A 11 46.99 -37.72 79.94
CA LEU A 11 46.45 -36.39 79.61
C LEU A 11 47.56 -35.47 79.06
N GLU A 12 48.72 -35.47 79.70
CA GLU A 12 49.86 -34.64 79.32
C GLU A 12 50.43 -35.07 77.95
N LYS A 13 50.57 -36.38 77.72
CA LYS A 13 50.98 -36.92 76.41
C LYS A 13 49.99 -36.59 75.28
N LEU A 14 48.68 -36.62 75.57
CA LEU A 14 47.65 -36.25 74.58
C LEU A 14 47.66 -34.74 74.30
N GLN A 15 47.87 -33.90 75.31
CA GLN A 15 48.03 -32.46 75.14
C GLN A 15 49.29 -32.13 74.32
N ASP A 16 50.41 -32.79 74.59
CA ASP A 16 51.65 -32.64 73.81
C ASP A 16 51.47 -33.14 72.37
N SER A 17 50.77 -34.25 72.17
CA SER A 17 50.45 -34.77 70.84
C SER A 17 49.55 -33.83 70.05
N ASN A 18 48.56 -33.21 70.71
CA ASN A 18 47.71 -32.18 70.09
C ASN A 18 48.52 -30.92 69.73
N ASN A 19 49.40 -30.46 70.62
CA ASN A 19 50.29 -29.32 70.34
C ASN A 19 51.24 -29.62 69.18
N LEU A 20 51.73 -30.85 69.06
CA LEU A 20 52.55 -31.29 67.95
C LEU A 20 51.75 -31.37 66.64
N LEU A 21 50.53 -31.90 66.71
CA LEU A 21 49.60 -31.93 65.58
C LEU A 21 49.31 -30.52 65.05
N ASP A 22 49.02 -29.56 65.94
CA ASP A 22 48.79 -28.15 65.56
C ASP A 22 50.00 -27.52 64.88
N LYS A 23 51.22 -27.82 65.36
CA LYS A 23 52.45 -27.37 64.71
C LYS A 23 52.63 -27.98 63.32
N ILE A 24 52.36 -29.28 63.18
CA ILE A 24 52.45 -29.98 61.89
C ILE A 24 51.40 -29.43 60.91
N MET A 25 50.16 -29.24 61.34
CA MET A 25 49.09 -28.67 60.51
C MET A 25 49.42 -27.25 60.05
N LYS A 26 49.99 -26.39 60.92
CA LYS A 26 50.46 -25.06 60.51
C LYS A 26 51.60 -25.12 59.49
N GLY A 27 52.58 -26.01 59.69
CA GLY A 27 53.67 -26.21 58.75
C GLY A 27 53.20 -26.72 57.38
N LEU A 28 52.26 -27.66 57.38
CA LEU A 28 51.66 -28.23 56.17
C LEU A 28 50.88 -27.16 55.38
N ASN A 29 50.03 -26.39 56.05
CA ASN A 29 49.28 -25.31 55.40
C ASN A 29 50.20 -24.24 54.79
N ALA A 30 51.27 -23.85 55.50
CA ALA A 30 52.26 -22.90 54.96
C ALA A 30 52.99 -23.46 53.72
N TYR A 31 53.27 -24.77 53.69
CA TYR A 31 53.88 -25.43 52.54
C TYR A 31 52.92 -25.47 51.33
N LEU A 32 51.66 -25.84 51.54
CA LEU A 32 50.63 -25.87 50.49
C LEU A 32 50.37 -24.48 49.89
N GLU A 33 50.30 -23.44 50.73
CA GLU A 33 50.17 -22.04 50.26
C GLU A 33 51.36 -21.62 49.38
N LYS A 34 52.58 -22.00 49.74
CA LYS A 34 53.75 -21.73 48.89
C LYS A 34 53.64 -22.41 47.52
N LYS A 35 53.05 -23.61 47.45
CA LYS A 35 52.82 -24.33 46.18
C LYS A 35 51.71 -23.70 45.34
N ARG A 36 50.63 -23.22 45.98
CA ARG A 36 49.57 -22.46 45.30
C ARG A 36 50.08 -21.16 44.69
N LEU A 37 50.99 -20.47 45.36
CA LEU A 37 51.62 -19.26 44.81
C LEU A 37 52.50 -19.54 43.57
N PHE A 38 53.07 -20.74 43.45
CA PHE A 38 53.87 -21.14 42.29
C PHE A 38 53.02 -21.52 41.07
N PHE A 39 51.87 -22.18 41.30
CA PHE A 39 50.88 -22.47 40.27
C PHE A 39 49.48 -22.07 40.76
N PRO A 40 49.01 -20.86 40.41
CA PRO A 40 47.78 -20.29 40.96
C PRO A 40 46.51 -21.14 40.77
N ARG A 41 46.46 -22.01 39.76
CA ARG A 41 45.29 -22.90 39.54
C ARG A 41 45.13 -23.96 40.65
N PHE A 42 46.11 -24.17 41.53
CA PHE A 42 45.93 -24.99 42.74
C PHE A 42 45.03 -24.33 43.80
N PHE A 43 44.68 -23.04 43.68
CA PHE A 43 43.65 -22.45 44.54
C PHE A 43 42.25 -23.06 44.32
N PHE A 44 42.02 -23.73 43.19
CA PHE A 44 40.76 -24.42 42.87
C PHE A 44 40.68 -25.86 43.44
N LEU A 45 41.76 -26.35 44.05
CA LEU A 45 41.84 -27.69 44.64
C LEU A 45 41.82 -27.62 46.17
N SER A 46 41.16 -28.60 46.79
CA SER A 46 41.17 -28.77 48.25
C SER A 46 42.55 -29.22 48.75
N ASN A 47 42.82 -29.07 50.05
CA ASN A 47 44.13 -29.45 50.61
C ASN A 47 44.42 -30.95 50.41
N ASP A 48 43.41 -31.81 50.54
CA ASP A 48 43.55 -33.27 50.36
C ASP A 48 43.90 -33.62 48.91
N GLU A 49 43.30 -32.93 47.94
CA GLU A 49 43.57 -33.13 46.51
C GLU A 49 44.97 -32.65 46.11
N ILE A 50 45.44 -31.53 46.66
CA ILE A 50 46.81 -31.07 46.44
C ILE A 50 47.80 -32.05 47.06
N LEU A 51 47.49 -32.60 48.24
CA LEU A 51 48.33 -33.62 48.87
C LEU A 51 48.38 -34.91 48.05
N GLU A 52 47.27 -35.33 47.45
CA GLU A 52 47.23 -36.49 46.55
C GLU A 52 48.19 -36.27 45.36
N ILE A 53 48.12 -35.10 44.72
CA ILE A 53 49.03 -34.70 43.63
C ILE A 53 50.50 -34.63 44.08
N LEU A 54 50.77 -34.10 45.27
CA LEU A 54 52.14 -33.91 45.78
C LEU A 54 52.73 -35.14 46.48
N SER A 55 51.91 -36.16 46.79
CA SER A 55 52.33 -37.37 47.49
C SER A 55 53.10 -38.34 46.59
N GLU A 56 52.72 -38.44 45.32
CA GLU A 56 53.31 -39.35 44.33
C GLU A 56 53.93 -38.59 43.14
N THR A 57 54.87 -37.68 43.44
CA THR A 57 55.58 -36.84 42.44
C THR A 57 56.34 -37.58 41.33
N LYS A 58 56.45 -38.91 41.39
CA LYS A 58 57.11 -39.74 40.39
C LYS A 58 56.19 -40.19 39.26
N ASP A 59 54.87 -40.16 39.45
CA ASP A 59 53.89 -40.54 38.43
C ASP A 59 53.03 -39.32 38.03
N PRO A 60 53.31 -38.69 36.88
CA PRO A 60 52.59 -37.49 36.43
C PRO A 60 51.13 -37.77 36.05
N THR A 61 50.74 -39.04 35.86
CA THR A 61 49.36 -39.41 35.49
C THR A 61 48.38 -39.22 36.64
N ARG A 62 48.86 -39.15 37.90
CA ARG A 62 48.04 -38.91 39.09
C ARG A 62 47.33 -37.55 39.09
N VAL A 63 47.80 -36.60 38.28
CA VAL A 63 47.17 -35.27 38.15
C VAL A 63 45.89 -35.32 37.30
N GLN A 64 45.75 -36.33 36.43
CA GLN A 64 44.64 -36.45 35.46
C GLN A 64 43.23 -36.25 36.06
N PRO A 65 42.86 -36.86 37.21
CA PRO A 65 41.52 -36.70 37.78
C PRO A 65 41.20 -35.27 38.24
N HIS A 66 42.24 -34.47 38.52
CA HIS A 66 42.12 -33.12 39.04
C HIS A 66 42.29 -32.03 37.97
N LEU A 67 42.75 -32.38 36.76
CA LEU A 67 43.01 -31.44 35.67
C LEU A 67 41.79 -30.60 35.31
N LYS A 68 40.60 -31.21 35.23
CA LYS A 68 39.35 -30.51 34.90
C LYS A 68 39.01 -29.37 35.88
N LYS A 69 39.46 -29.48 37.14
CA LYS A 69 39.28 -28.41 38.14
C LYS A 69 40.32 -27.30 38.00
N CYS A 70 41.52 -27.62 37.53
CA CYS A 70 42.58 -26.64 37.26
C CYS A 70 42.40 -25.93 35.91
N PHE A 71 41.91 -26.65 34.89
CA PHE A 71 41.70 -26.20 33.52
C PHE A 71 40.30 -26.60 33.06
N GLU A 72 39.48 -25.61 32.72
CA GLU A 72 38.08 -25.86 32.29
C GLU A 72 38.01 -26.68 30.99
N GLY A 73 38.91 -26.39 30.04
CA GLY A 73 38.94 -27.02 28.71
C GLY A 73 39.78 -28.31 28.60
N ILE A 74 40.59 -28.67 29.61
CA ILE A 74 41.43 -29.88 29.58
C ILE A 74 40.85 -30.90 30.54
N ALA A 75 40.26 -31.96 29.99
CA ALA A 75 39.84 -33.12 30.78
C ALA A 75 41.02 -34.05 31.07
N LYS A 76 41.90 -34.26 30.09
CA LYS A 76 43.05 -35.16 30.18
C LYS A 76 44.25 -34.67 29.36
N LEU A 77 45.44 -35.11 29.74
CA LEU A 77 46.66 -34.97 28.93
C LEU A 77 47.03 -36.33 28.32
N ASP A 78 47.56 -36.30 27.10
CA ASP A 78 48.06 -37.49 26.41
C ASP A 78 49.57 -37.63 26.66
N PHE A 79 49.98 -38.80 27.16
CA PHE A 79 51.35 -39.07 27.60
C PHE A 79 52.02 -40.10 26.68
N LEU A 80 53.27 -39.85 26.32
CA LEU A 80 54.13 -40.81 25.63
C LEU A 80 54.64 -41.91 26.57
N GLU A 81 55.25 -42.96 26.02
CA GLU A 81 55.83 -44.07 26.80
C GLU A 81 56.92 -43.61 27.79
N ASN A 82 57.57 -42.48 27.51
CA ASN A 82 58.56 -41.85 28.39
C ASN A 82 57.95 -40.84 29.39
N LEU A 83 56.62 -40.75 29.48
CA LEU A 83 55.84 -39.85 30.33
C LEU A 83 55.96 -38.36 29.99
N ASP A 84 56.44 -38.01 28.80
CA ASP A 84 56.32 -36.66 28.26
C ASP A 84 54.91 -36.42 27.71
N ILE A 85 54.46 -35.17 27.73
CA ILE A 85 53.10 -34.79 27.34
C ILE A 85 53.12 -34.32 25.88
N GLN A 86 52.29 -34.94 25.04
CA GLN A 86 52.20 -34.65 23.60
C GLN A 86 50.94 -33.89 23.21
N ALA A 87 49.81 -34.10 23.89
CA ALA A 87 48.54 -33.50 23.50
C ALA A 87 47.63 -33.24 24.71
N MET A 88 46.62 -32.41 24.50
CA MET A 88 45.52 -32.21 25.45
C MET A 88 44.21 -32.75 24.89
N MET A 89 43.33 -33.21 25.78
CA MET A 89 42.02 -33.77 25.44
C MET A 89 40.90 -33.07 26.20
N SER A 90 39.83 -32.71 25.50
CA SER A 90 38.62 -32.12 26.08
C SER A 90 37.69 -33.17 26.71
N SER A 91 36.64 -32.74 27.41
CA SER A 91 35.63 -33.67 27.96
C SER A 91 34.80 -34.37 26.90
N GLU A 92 34.70 -33.78 25.71
CA GLU A 92 33.95 -34.30 24.56
C GLU A 92 34.80 -35.23 23.67
N GLY A 93 36.07 -35.46 24.04
CA GLY A 93 36.98 -36.36 23.32
C GLY A 93 37.76 -35.72 22.18
N GLU A 94 37.71 -34.40 22.04
CA GLU A 94 38.55 -33.66 21.09
C GLU A 94 40.02 -33.70 21.54
N LYS A 95 40.93 -34.06 20.62
CA LYS A 95 42.37 -34.11 20.87
C LYS A 95 43.06 -32.98 20.12
N VAL A 96 43.84 -32.18 20.83
CA VAL A 96 44.68 -31.11 20.26
C VAL A 96 46.14 -31.41 20.58
N ASP A 97 46.95 -31.62 19.54
CA ASP A 97 48.38 -31.86 19.68
C ASP A 97 49.11 -30.57 20.11
N PHE A 98 50.10 -30.70 20.99
CA PHE A 98 50.93 -29.58 21.41
C PHE A 98 51.99 -29.26 20.35
N SER A 99 52.25 -27.97 20.15
CA SER A 99 53.28 -27.49 19.21
C SER A 99 54.71 -27.89 19.63
N THR A 100 54.92 -28.18 20.91
CA THR A 100 56.14 -28.76 21.45
C THR A 100 55.82 -29.75 22.58
N ASN A 101 56.50 -30.90 22.61
CA ASN A 101 56.31 -31.88 23.68
C ASN A 101 56.90 -31.36 25.00
N ILE A 102 56.19 -31.60 26.10
CA ILE A 102 56.60 -31.13 27.44
C ILE A 102 57.21 -32.28 28.21
N SER A 103 58.48 -32.15 28.65
CA SER A 103 59.11 -33.21 29.43
C SER A 103 58.81 -33.12 30.92
N THR A 104 58.18 -34.16 31.45
CA THR A 104 57.90 -34.24 32.90
C THR A 104 59.17 -34.60 33.70
N SER A 105 60.15 -35.25 33.07
CA SER A 105 61.41 -35.67 33.69
C SER A 105 62.33 -34.50 34.05
N GLU A 106 62.35 -33.44 33.23
CA GLU A 106 63.14 -32.22 33.47
C GLU A 106 62.68 -31.45 34.72
N ALA A 107 61.41 -31.60 35.10
CA ALA A 107 60.84 -30.96 36.29
C ALA A 107 61.30 -31.61 37.61
N ARG A 108 62.01 -32.76 37.57
CA ARG A 108 62.56 -33.49 38.74
C ARG A 108 61.51 -33.71 39.86
N GLY A 109 60.28 -34.04 39.49
CA GLY A 109 59.16 -34.31 40.42
C GLY A 109 58.42 -33.05 40.92
N ALA A 110 58.77 -31.85 40.45
CA ALA A 110 58.01 -30.63 40.76
C ALA A 110 56.83 -30.47 39.79
N VAL A 111 55.66 -30.98 40.20
CA VAL A 111 54.44 -31.00 39.38
C VAL A 111 54.03 -29.60 38.91
N GLU A 112 54.20 -28.59 39.77
CA GLU A 112 53.86 -27.21 39.43
C GLU A 112 54.63 -26.65 38.23
N LYS A 113 55.85 -27.13 37.95
CA LYS A 113 56.70 -26.56 36.90
C LYS A 113 56.25 -26.96 35.50
N TRP A 114 55.93 -28.24 35.31
CA TRP A 114 55.47 -28.70 34.00
C TRP A 114 54.00 -28.34 33.76
N LEU A 115 53.17 -28.16 34.79
CA LEU A 115 51.80 -27.61 34.62
C LEU A 115 51.79 -26.15 34.13
N VAL A 116 52.76 -25.34 34.55
CA VAL A 116 52.96 -23.99 34.00
C VAL A 116 53.37 -24.05 32.51
N GLN A 117 54.19 -25.04 32.14
CA GLN A 117 54.55 -25.26 30.73
C GLN A 117 53.35 -25.74 29.90
N VAL A 118 52.48 -26.61 30.46
CA VAL A 118 51.22 -27.03 29.82
C VAL A 118 50.34 -25.84 29.50
N GLU A 119 50.19 -24.89 30.44
CA GLU A 119 49.40 -23.67 30.20
C GLU A 119 50.00 -22.81 29.08
N ALA A 120 51.32 -22.61 29.07
CA ALA A 120 51.99 -21.82 28.05
C ALA A 120 51.93 -22.45 26.65
N VAL A 121 52.18 -23.77 26.56
CA VAL A 121 52.17 -24.51 25.29
C VAL A 121 50.75 -24.72 24.78
N MET A 122 49.75 -24.88 25.66
CA MET A 122 48.34 -24.88 25.28
C MET A 122 47.97 -23.59 24.52
N LEU A 123 48.33 -22.43 25.08
CA LEU A 123 48.06 -21.13 24.45
C LEU A 123 48.81 -20.98 23.12
N GLY A 124 50.06 -21.44 23.05
CA GLY A 124 50.84 -21.45 21.81
C GLY A 124 50.25 -22.36 20.73
N SER A 125 49.84 -23.57 21.09
CA SER A 125 49.31 -24.57 20.16
C SER A 125 47.95 -24.16 19.60
N MET A 126 47.07 -23.59 20.45
CA MET A 126 45.80 -23.02 19.98
C MET A 126 46.05 -21.85 19.03
N ARG A 127 47.05 -21.01 19.30
CA ARG A 127 47.45 -19.92 18.41
C ARG A 127 47.97 -20.45 17.06
N ASP A 128 48.80 -21.49 17.06
CA ASP A 128 49.33 -22.11 15.84
C ASP A 128 48.22 -22.77 15.00
N VAL A 129 47.26 -23.45 15.63
CA VAL A 129 46.07 -24.02 14.97
C VAL A 129 45.20 -22.92 14.36
N ILE A 130 45.02 -21.80 15.07
CA ILE A 130 44.30 -20.62 14.56
C ILE A 130 45.06 -19.95 13.40
N GLU A 131 46.39 -19.93 13.44
CA GLU A 131 47.22 -19.31 12.39
C GLU A 131 47.32 -20.21 11.13
N GLN A 132 47.18 -21.53 11.27
CA GLN A 132 47.12 -22.49 10.17
C GLN A 132 45.74 -22.59 9.50
N SER A 133 44.67 -22.09 10.13
CA SER A 133 43.29 -22.16 9.63
C SER A 133 42.93 -21.02 8.66
N ASN A 134 43.85 -20.64 7.77
CA ASN A 134 43.55 -19.77 6.61
C ASN A 134 42.52 -20.38 5.64
N GLU A 135 42.20 -21.68 5.77
CA GLU A 135 41.09 -22.34 5.04
C GLU A 135 39.75 -22.28 5.82
N GLY A 136 39.74 -21.79 7.07
CA GLY A 136 38.57 -21.81 7.94
C GLY A 136 37.40 -20.96 7.44
N LEU A 137 37.63 -19.84 6.76
CA LEU A 137 36.53 -19.05 6.18
C LEU A 137 35.84 -19.78 5.01
N ARG A 138 36.60 -20.54 4.21
CA ARG A 138 36.04 -21.33 3.09
C ARG A 138 35.30 -22.57 3.60
N GLU A 139 35.87 -23.28 4.56
CA GLU A 139 35.16 -24.39 5.23
C GLU A 139 33.90 -23.91 5.96
N TYR A 140 33.97 -22.74 6.60
CA TYR A 140 32.81 -22.14 7.25
C TYR A 140 31.74 -21.72 6.23
N TYR A 141 32.13 -21.22 5.06
CA TYR A 141 31.20 -20.96 3.96
C TYR A 141 30.44 -22.23 3.54
N ASP A 142 31.14 -23.35 3.33
CA ASP A 142 30.52 -24.62 2.95
C ASP A 142 29.52 -25.09 4.02
N LYS A 143 29.89 -24.96 5.31
CA LYS A 143 29.01 -25.26 6.43
C LYS A 143 27.76 -24.37 6.47
N LEU A 144 27.91 -23.07 6.22
CA LEU A 144 26.78 -22.13 6.14
C LEU A 144 25.85 -22.49 4.98
N GLN A 145 26.40 -22.95 3.86
CA GLN A 145 25.61 -23.36 2.71
C GLN A 145 24.78 -24.62 2.99
N GLU A 146 25.34 -25.61 3.69
CA GLU A 146 24.61 -26.80 4.13
C GLU A 146 23.48 -26.43 5.13
N GLN A 147 23.78 -25.60 6.12
CA GLN A 147 22.79 -25.14 7.10
C GLN A 147 21.64 -24.36 6.46
N LEU A 148 21.95 -23.47 5.51
CA LEU A 148 20.95 -22.72 4.77
C LEU A 148 20.02 -23.65 3.98
N GLY A 149 20.56 -24.69 3.34
CA GLY A 149 19.78 -25.72 2.66
C GLY A 149 18.78 -26.40 3.60
N GLY A 150 19.23 -26.80 4.79
CA GLY A 150 18.36 -27.38 5.82
C GLY A 150 17.27 -26.44 6.32
N ILE A 151 17.57 -25.13 6.47
CA ILE A 151 16.57 -24.13 6.88
C ILE A 151 15.51 -23.93 5.77
N VAL A 152 15.91 -23.89 4.51
CA VAL A 152 14.98 -23.76 3.37
C VAL A 152 14.02 -24.96 3.32
N GLU A 153 14.51 -26.17 3.55
CA GLU A 153 13.66 -27.36 3.67
C GLU A 153 12.68 -27.28 4.85
N LEU A 154 13.12 -26.78 6.00
CA LEU A 154 12.23 -26.55 7.15
C LEU A 154 11.13 -25.54 6.84
N VAL A 155 11.45 -24.47 6.11
CA VAL A 155 10.49 -23.43 5.68
C VAL A 155 9.40 -24.00 4.77
N ARG A 156 9.72 -25.00 3.94
CA ARG A 156 8.74 -25.71 3.09
C ARG A 156 7.74 -26.54 3.91
N GLY A 157 8.08 -26.92 5.13
CA GLY A 157 7.22 -27.67 6.02
C GLY A 157 5.99 -26.89 6.53
N LYS A 158 5.09 -27.63 7.19
CA LYS A 158 3.95 -27.04 7.92
C LYS A 158 4.46 -26.37 9.20
N LEU A 159 4.65 -25.06 9.13
CA LEU A 159 5.09 -24.23 10.25
C LEU A 159 3.98 -23.31 10.74
N SER A 160 4.01 -22.99 12.04
CA SER A 160 3.22 -21.89 12.59
C SER A 160 3.66 -20.56 11.97
N LYS A 161 2.76 -19.57 11.93
CA LYS A 161 3.08 -18.22 11.43
C LYS A 161 4.29 -17.61 12.16
N GLN A 162 4.39 -17.83 13.47
CA GLN A 162 5.51 -17.34 14.28
C GLN A 162 6.84 -17.99 13.89
N ASN A 163 6.88 -19.34 13.80
CA ASN A 163 8.11 -20.06 13.45
C ASN A 163 8.57 -19.69 12.03
N ARG A 164 7.62 -19.49 11.11
CA ARG A 164 7.92 -19.05 9.74
C ARG A 164 8.56 -17.67 9.70
N VAL A 165 8.07 -16.72 10.51
CA VAL A 165 8.70 -15.39 10.64
C VAL A 165 10.11 -15.52 11.22
N THR A 166 10.33 -16.41 12.22
CA THR A 166 11.65 -16.65 12.79
C THR A 166 12.62 -17.19 11.74
N LEU A 167 12.24 -18.24 11.04
CA LEU A 167 13.09 -18.88 10.04
C LEU A 167 13.32 -17.96 8.84
N GLY A 168 12.30 -17.22 8.40
CA GLY A 168 12.49 -16.23 7.34
C GLY A 168 13.47 -15.12 7.73
N ALA A 169 13.39 -14.63 8.97
CA ALA A 169 14.37 -13.67 9.50
C ALA A 169 15.79 -14.25 9.58
N LEU A 170 15.91 -15.52 10.01
CA LEU A 170 17.18 -16.24 10.07
C LEU A 170 17.80 -16.41 8.68
N VAL A 171 17.03 -16.86 7.69
CA VAL A 171 17.47 -16.99 6.28
C VAL A 171 18.03 -15.67 5.76
N THR A 172 17.35 -14.55 6.01
CA THR A 172 17.82 -13.22 5.56
C THR A 172 19.18 -12.85 6.17
N LEU A 173 19.40 -13.16 7.46
CA LEU A 173 20.67 -12.88 8.13
C LEU A 173 21.78 -13.85 7.70
N ASP A 174 21.45 -15.13 7.58
CA ASP A 174 22.41 -16.19 7.23
C ASP A 174 22.90 -16.08 5.79
N VAL A 175 22.02 -15.70 4.84
CA VAL A 175 22.46 -15.44 3.45
C VAL A 175 23.44 -14.27 3.40
N HIS A 176 23.16 -13.19 4.11
CA HIS A 176 24.07 -12.05 4.21
C HIS A 176 25.41 -12.43 4.87
N GLY A 177 25.35 -13.17 5.98
CA GLY A 177 26.54 -13.68 6.68
C GLY A 177 27.39 -14.59 5.79
N ARG A 178 26.77 -15.51 5.05
CA ARG A 178 27.42 -16.38 4.08
C ARG A 178 28.14 -15.59 2.99
N ASP A 179 27.47 -14.59 2.41
CA ASP A 179 28.03 -13.79 1.33
C ASP A 179 29.21 -12.94 1.79
N ILE A 180 29.16 -12.38 3.02
CA ILE A 180 30.30 -11.70 3.62
C ILE A 180 31.47 -12.65 3.88
N VAL A 181 31.20 -13.86 4.38
CA VAL A 181 32.25 -14.86 4.62
C VAL A 181 32.96 -15.23 3.32
N LEU A 182 32.21 -15.41 2.23
CA LEU A 182 32.77 -15.64 0.91
C LEU A 182 33.61 -14.45 0.43
N GLU A 183 33.10 -13.22 0.56
CA GLU A 183 33.84 -12.00 0.18
C GLU A 183 35.14 -11.85 0.98
N MET A 184 35.11 -12.15 2.29
CA MET A 184 36.30 -12.13 3.15
C MET A 184 37.30 -13.22 2.77
N ALA A 185 36.82 -14.43 2.45
CA ALA A 185 37.66 -15.54 2.01
C ALA A 185 38.34 -15.23 0.66
N ASP A 186 37.60 -14.71 -0.31
CA ASP A 186 38.11 -14.34 -1.62
C ASP A 186 39.08 -13.14 -1.55
N SER A 187 38.86 -12.23 -0.61
CA SER A 187 39.73 -11.08 -0.36
C SER A 187 40.95 -11.41 0.52
N GLY A 188 41.06 -12.64 1.03
CA GLY A 188 42.18 -13.09 1.86
C GLY A 188 42.29 -12.39 3.21
N VAL A 189 41.14 -12.08 3.84
CA VAL A 189 41.10 -11.50 5.19
C VAL A 189 41.67 -12.48 6.20
N ALA A 190 42.69 -12.05 6.95
CA ALA A 190 43.42 -12.92 7.88
C ALA A 190 43.51 -12.34 9.30
N ARG A 191 43.18 -11.06 9.50
CA ARG A 191 43.34 -10.38 10.80
C ARG A 191 42.07 -9.63 11.22
N GLU A 192 41.83 -9.56 12.53
CA GLU A 192 40.72 -8.78 13.11
C GLU A 192 40.82 -7.26 12.88
N ASN A 193 41.97 -6.76 12.43
CA ASN A 193 42.16 -5.35 12.10
C ASN A 193 41.96 -5.09 10.60
N ASP A 194 41.68 -6.11 9.80
CA ASP A 194 41.40 -5.92 8.38
C ASP A 194 40.09 -5.16 8.20
N PHE A 195 40.09 -4.19 7.29
CA PHE A 195 38.97 -3.28 7.12
C PHE A 195 37.66 -4.01 6.78
N LEU A 196 37.71 -5.07 5.96
CA LEU A 196 36.53 -5.83 5.58
C LEU A 196 35.83 -6.49 6.77
N TRP A 197 36.60 -6.92 7.79
CA TRP A 197 36.05 -7.41 9.06
C TRP A 197 35.59 -6.26 9.97
N LEU A 198 36.40 -5.20 10.09
CA LEU A 198 36.05 -4.01 10.87
C LEU A 198 34.78 -3.32 10.36
N ALA A 199 34.51 -3.40 9.06
CA ALA A 199 33.39 -2.75 8.38
C ALA A 199 32.03 -3.44 8.62
N GLN A 200 32.02 -4.62 9.25
CA GLN A 200 30.81 -5.39 9.58
C GLN A 200 30.31 -5.08 10.99
N LEU A 201 29.00 -5.26 11.18
CA LEU A 201 28.35 -5.13 12.50
C LEU A 201 28.66 -6.39 13.32
N ARG A 202 29.37 -6.22 14.43
CA ARG A 202 29.91 -7.34 15.21
C ARG A 202 29.43 -7.29 16.65
N TYR A 203 29.14 -8.46 17.20
CA TYR A 203 28.64 -8.64 18.56
C TYR A 203 29.71 -9.33 19.42
N TYR A 204 30.11 -8.68 20.50
CA TYR A 204 31.11 -9.20 21.44
C TYR A 204 30.51 -9.30 22.83
N TRP A 205 30.64 -10.46 23.47
CA TRP A 205 30.24 -10.65 24.84
C TRP A 205 31.41 -10.26 25.77
N GLU A 206 31.32 -9.09 26.40
CA GLU A 206 32.35 -8.52 27.26
C GLU A 206 31.72 -8.12 28.60
N GLU A 207 32.31 -8.55 29.73
CA GLU A 207 31.86 -8.13 31.07
C GLU A 207 30.35 -8.37 31.34
N ASN A 208 29.84 -9.54 30.96
CA ASN A 208 28.41 -9.91 31.04
C ASN A 208 27.45 -8.99 30.24
N ASN A 209 27.97 -8.18 29.33
CA ASN A 209 27.19 -7.33 28.43
C ASN A 209 27.61 -7.57 26.98
N CYS A 210 26.68 -7.38 26.07
CA CYS A 210 26.91 -7.47 24.63
C CYS A 210 27.26 -6.06 24.13
N GLN A 211 28.46 -5.94 23.60
CA GLN A 211 28.93 -4.75 22.91
C GLN A 211 28.76 -4.96 21.41
N VAL A 212 28.17 -3.98 20.74
CA VAL A 212 28.05 -3.94 19.28
C VAL A 212 29.14 -3.03 18.74
N LYS A 213 30.06 -3.59 17.96
CA LYS A 213 31.20 -2.87 17.37
C LYS A 213 31.04 -2.75 15.87
N LEU A 214 31.26 -1.54 15.35
CA LEU A 214 31.26 -1.26 13.91
C LEU A 214 32.32 -0.21 13.58
N ILE A 215 33.31 -0.58 12.77
CA ILE A 215 34.52 0.22 12.52
C ILE A 215 35.19 0.56 13.86
N ASN A 216 35.09 1.82 14.30
CA ASN A 216 35.65 2.35 15.55
C ASN A 216 34.56 2.62 16.59
N ALA A 217 33.28 2.54 16.21
CA ALA A 217 32.17 2.77 17.11
C ALA A 217 31.96 1.55 18.00
N ASN A 218 31.84 1.80 19.31
CA ASN A 218 31.45 0.82 20.31
C ASN A 218 30.14 1.30 20.94
N VAL A 219 29.09 0.49 20.80
CA VAL A 219 27.73 0.80 21.24
C VAL A 219 27.21 -0.36 22.08
N ARG A 220 26.57 -0.04 23.21
CA ARG A 220 25.94 -1.07 24.05
C ARG A 220 24.71 -1.63 23.37
N TYR A 221 24.56 -2.96 23.39
CA TYR A 221 23.29 -3.59 23.06
C TYR A 221 22.25 -3.19 24.13
N ALA A 222 21.08 -2.72 23.72
CA ALA A 222 20.13 -2.12 24.65
C ALA A 222 19.19 -3.12 25.34
N TYR A 223 19.19 -4.39 24.90
CA TYR A 223 18.41 -5.48 25.50
C TYR A 223 16.89 -5.25 25.58
N GLU A 224 16.33 -4.36 24.76
CA GLU A 224 14.87 -4.22 24.69
C GLU A 224 14.26 -5.41 23.94
N TYR A 225 13.19 -5.97 24.50
CA TYR A 225 12.48 -7.06 23.85
C TYR A 225 11.57 -6.52 22.74
N LEU A 226 11.99 -6.70 21.50
CA LEU A 226 11.26 -6.23 20.30
C LEU A 226 10.34 -7.30 19.69
N GLY A 227 10.37 -8.52 20.25
CA GLY A 227 9.69 -9.68 19.69
C GLY A 227 10.30 -10.19 18.38
N ASN A 228 9.71 -11.26 17.85
CA ASN A 228 10.14 -11.83 16.58
C ASN A 228 9.51 -11.04 15.42
N THR A 229 10.36 -10.35 14.65
CA THR A 229 9.92 -9.53 13.52
C THR A 229 10.76 -9.84 12.28
N PRO A 230 10.21 -9.69 11.07
CA PRO A 230 10.99 -9.88 9.85
C PRO A 230 12.16 -8.90 9.78
N ARG A 231 13.28 -9.37 9.21
CA ARG A 231 14.50 -8.59 8.96
C ARG A 231 14.49 -8.01 7.55
N LEU A 232 15.05 -6.81 7.38
CA LEU A 232 15.30 -6.24 6.06
C LEU A 232 16.42 -7.02 5.37
N VAL A 233 16.34 -7.19 4.05
CA VAL A 233 17.46 -7.73 3.27
C VAL A 233 18.61 -6.74 3.30
N ILE A 234 19.76 -7.19 3.82
CA ILE A 234 20.94 -6.36 3.96
C ILE A 234 21.70 -6.35 2.64
N THR A 235 21.84 -5.17 2.05
CA THR A 235 22.58 -4.93 0.82
C THR A 235 23.85 -4.12 1.12
N PRO A 236 24.83 -4.04 0.20
CA PRO A 236 26.00 -3.18 0.39
C PRO A 236 25.66 -1.70 0.66
N LEU A 237 24.51 -1.23 0.17
CA LEU A 237 23.98 0.10 0.46
C LEU A 237 23.46 0.19 1.91
N THR A 238 22.74 -0.84 2.36
CA THR A 238 22.26 -0.95 3.75
C THR A 238 23.43 -0.93 4.73
N ASP A 239 24.50 -1.67 4.46
CA ASP A 239 25.71 -1.68 5.30
C ASP A 239 26.40 -0.31 5.36
N ARG A 240 26.45 0.39 4.24
CA ARG A 240 26.98 1.76 4.20
C ARG A 240 26.16 2.70 5.07
N CYS A 241 24.84 2.55 5.06
CA CYS A 241 23.94 3.30 5.92
C CYS A 241 24.16 2.94 7.40
N TYR A 242 24.25 1.65 7.74
CA TYR A 242 24.55 1.19 9.10
C TYR A 242 25.85 1.79 9.63
N ARG A 243 26.93 1.70 8.85
CA ARG A 243 28.23 2.31 9.18
C ARG A 243 28.11 3.79 9.52
N THR A 244 27.34 4.53 8.71
CA THR A 244 27.22 5.97 8.90
C THR A 244 26.33 6.34 10.08
N LEU A 245 25.20 5.65 10.27
CA LEU A 245 24.26 5.91 11.36
C LEU A 245 24.86 5.55 12.73
N VAL A 246 25.51 4.39 12.86
CA VAL A 246 26.18 3.99 14.10
C VAL A 246 27.36 4.91 14.41
N SER A 247 28.13 5.33 13.40
CA SER A 247 29.20 6.31 13.59
C SER A 247 28.66 7.68 14.04
N ALA A 248 27.53 8.12 13.46
CA ALA A 248 26.87 9.36 13.87
C ALA A 248 26.38 9.27 15.32
N PHE A 249 25.73 8.15 15.69
CA PHE A 249 25.28 7.89 17.06
C PHE A 249 26.43 7.91 18.06
N HIS A 250 27.55 7.24 17.75
CA HIS A 250 28.76 7.25 18.58
C HIS A 250 29.37 8.65 18.75
N LEU A 251 29.20 9.53 17.76
CA LEU A 251 29.65 10.93 17.80
C LEU A 251 28.61 11.91 18.40
N ASN A 252 27.51 11.41 18.97
CA ASN A 252 26.39 12.20 19.48
C ASN A 252 25.78 13.15 18.41
N LEU A 253 25.76 12.70 17.15
CA LEU A 253 25.08 13.34 16.03
C LEU A 253 23.87 12.50 15.61
N ASN A 254 22.96 13.09 14.84
CA ASN A 254 21.79 12.40 14.31
C ASN A 254 22.00 11.89 12.87
N GLY A 255 21.08 11.05 12.37
CA GLY A 255 21.18 10.46 11.03
C GLY A 255 20.17 11.01 10.03
N ALA A 256 20.59 11.26 8.78
CA ALA A 256 19.70 11.71 7.71
C ALA A 256 19.85 10.88 6.42
N PRO A 257 19.21 9.70 6.32
CA PRO A 257 19.09 9.00 5.05
C PRO A 257 18.28 9.80 4.01
N GLU A 258 18.87 10.06 2.85
CA GLU A 258 18.26 10.84 1.77
C GLU A 258 18.29 10.08 0.44
N GLY A 259 17.23 10.15 -0.35
CA GLY A 259 17.19 9.49 -1.65
C GLY A 259 15.78 9.32 -2.20
N PRO A 260 15.61 8.73 -3.39
CA PRO A 260 14.30 8.51 -4.00
C PRO A 260 13.36 7.65 -3.13
N ALA A 261 12.05 7.75 -3.37
CA ALA A 261 11.08 6.88 -2.69
C ALA A 261 11.33 5.40 -3.02
N GLY A 262 11.09 4.50 -2.06
CA GLY A 262 11.25 3.06 -2.26
C GLY A 262 12.69 2.52 -2.14
N THR A 263 13.66 3.35 -1.73
CA THR A 263 15.06 2.92 -1.49
C THR A 263 15.32 2.37 -0.09
N GLY A 264 14.28 2.10 0.70
CA GLY A 264 14.41 1.45 2.02
C GLY A 264 14.95 2.34 3.15
N LYS A 265 14.82 3.67 3.05
CA LYS A 265 15.37 4.63 4.04
C LYS A 265 14.88 4.37 5.47
N THR A 266 13.56 4.34 5.65
CA THR A 266 12.89 4.18 6.95
C THR A 266 13.11 2.75 7.49
N GLU A 267 13.05 1.77 6.59
CA GLU A 267 13.25 0.36 6.89
C GLU A 267 14.69 0.09 7.36
N THR A 268 15.68 0.76 6.76
CA THR A 268 17.09 0.62 7.14
C THR A 268 17.33 1.13 8.57
N VAL A 269 16.78 2.30 8.94
CA VAL A 269 16.88 2.84 10.30
C VAL A 269 16.20 1.90 11.31
N LYS A 270 15.00 1.42 10.97
CA LYS A 270 14.24 0.50 11.82
C LYS A 270 14.97 -0.83 12.02
N ASP A 271 15.57 -1.38 10.97
CA ASP A 271 16.30 -2.65 11.02
C ASP A 271 17.62 -2.54 11.80
N LEU A 272 18.30 -1.38 11.70
CA LEU A 272 19.46 -1.07 12.53
C LEU A 272 19.10 -0.98 14.02
N ALA A 273 18.01 -0.29 14.35
CA ALA A 273 17.54 -0.19 15.73
C ALA A 273 17.24 -1.58 16.33
N LYS A 274 16.65 -2.48 15.53
CA LYS A 274 16.47 -3.89 15.92
C LYS A 274 17.80 -4.60 16.14
N ALA A 275 18.80 -4.35 15.30
CA ALA A 275 20.13 -4.94 15.45
C ALA A 275 20.86 -4.51 16.75
N LEU A 276 20.50 -3.34 17.28
CA LEU A 276 21.00 -2.81 18.57
C LEU A 276 20.06 -3.09 19.76
N ALA A 277 18.92 -3.75 19.50
CA ALA A 277 17.81 -3.97 20.45
C ALA A 277 17.28 -2.69 21.11
N VAL A 278 17.00 -1.68 20.30
CA VAL A 278 16.33 -0.43 20.71
C VAL A 278 15.00 -0.29 19.98
N GLN A 279 13.96 0.15 20.68
CA GLN A 279 12.67 0.50 20.10
C GLN A 279 12.81 1.73 19.20
N CYS A 280 12.48 1.56 17.92
CA CYS A 280 12.40 2.66 16.96
C CYS A 280 10.94 3.05 16.71
N VAL A 281 10.58 4.27 17.07
CA VAL A 281 9.28 4.88 16.79
C VAL A 281 9.35 5.59 15.45
N VAL A 282 8.57 5.11 14.47
CA VAL A 282 8.47 5.75 13.16
C VAL A 282 7.28 6.72 13.17
N PHE A 283 7.52 7.95 12.77
CA PHE A 283 6.51 9.00 12.72
C PHE A 283 6.48 9.62 11.32
N ASN A 284 5.33 9.57 10.65
CA ASN A 284 5.17 10.15 9.32
C ASN A 284 4.86 11.65 9.45
N CYS A 285 5.71 12.50 8.89
CA CYS A 285 5.54 13.94 8.97
C CYS A 285 4.52 14.44 7.94
N SER A 286 3.72 15.43 8.35
CA SER A 286 2.74 16.11 7.51
C SER A 286 2.88 17.62 7.69
N ASP A 287 2.35 18.38 6.74
CA ASP A 287 2.45 19.83 6.69
C ASP A 287 1.75 20.51 7.89
N GLY A 288 0.72 19.86 8.47
CA GLY A 288 -0.04 20.37 9.62
C GLY A 288 0.59 20.14 11.00
N LEU A 289 1.88 19.80 11.09
CA LEU A 289 2.53 19.45 12.35
C LEU A 289 3.07 20.67 13.10
N ASP A 290 2.73 20.80 14.38
CA ASP A 290 3.13 21.93 15.22
C ASP A 290 4.36 21.62 16.10
N TYR A 291 5.16 22.65 16.41
CA TYR A 291 6.35 22.55 17.25
C TYR A 291 6.02 22.14 18.69
N ILE A 292 4.80 22.43 19.17
CA ILE A 292 4.33 22.03 20.51
C ILE A 292 4.14 20.50 20.58
N ALA A 293 3.57 19.91 19.53
CA ALA A 293 3.38 18.46 19.43
C ALA A 293 4.74 17.74 19.35
N MET A 294 5.67 18.28 18.53
CA MET A 294 7.05 17.79 18.45
C MET A 294 7.79 17.91 19.78
N GLY A 295 7.63 19.04 20.49
CA GLY A 295 8.20 19.23 21.81
C GLY A 295 7.73 18.16 22.79
N LYS A 296 6.43 17.85 22.85
CA LYS A 296 5.90 16.74 23.68
C LYS A 296 6.52 15.39 23.28
N PHE A 297 6.66 15.13 21.99
CA PHE A 297 7.28 13.90 21.49
C PHE A 297 8.75 13.78 21.93
N PHE A 298 9.54 14.84 21.77
CA PHE A 298 10.95 14.87 22.18
C PHE A 298 11.13 14.75 23.69
N LYS A 299 10.20 15.26 24.51
CA LYS A 299 10.19 15.03 25.97
C LYS A 299 10.12 13.53 26.29
N GLY A 300 9.24 12.80 25.60
CA GLY A 300 9.12 11.35 25.71
C GLY A 300 10.38 10.63 25.23
N LEU A 301 10.90 11.02 24.06
CA LEU A 301 12.10 10.43 23.46
C LEU A 301 13.33 10.56 24.36
N ALA A 302 13.62 11.77 24.86
CA ALA A 302 14.78 12.05 25.69
C ALA A 302 14.71 11.35 27.05
N SER A 303 13.50 11.20 27.61
CA SER A 303 13.29 10.50 28.89
C SER A 303 13.38 8.99 28.75
N ALA A 304 12.86 8.43 27.64
CA ALA A 304 12.83 6.99 27.42
C ALA A 304 14.17 6.43 26.91
N GLY A 305 14.92 7.19 26.11
CA GLY A 305 16.11 6.69 25.43
C GLY A 305 15.82 5.89 24.16
N ALA A 306 14.60 5.99 23.63
CA ALA A 306 14.19 5.31 22.40
C ALA A 306 14.79 5.98 21.16
N TRP A 307 14.73 5.30 20.02
CA TRP A 307 15.07 5.86 18.72
C TRP A 307 13.81 6.38 18.02
N ALA A 308 13.92 7.50 17.29
CA ALA A 308 12.85 8.03 16.48
C ALA A 308 13.28 8.17 15.03
N CYS A 309 12.42 7.75 14.09
CA CYS A 309 12.59 7.95 12.66
C CYS A 309 11.44 8.81 12.14
N PHE A 310 11.74 10.06 11.78
CA PHE A 310 10.78 10.96 11.17
C PHE A 310 10.78 10.77 9.66
N ASP A 311 9.72 10.17 9.14
CA ASP A 311 9.54 9.90 7.72
C ASP A 311 9.05 11.15 7.00
N GLU A 312 9.64 11.46 5.84
CA GLU A 312 9.30 12.64 5.04
C GLU A 312 9.40 13.97 5.81
N PHE A 313 10.44 14.11 6.64
CA PHE A 313 10.63 15.25 7.54
C PHE A 313 10.60 16.61 6.83
N ASN A 314 10.93 16.63 5.54
CA ASN A 314 10.92 17.81 4.69
C ASN A 314 9.52 18.28 4.23
N ARG A 315 8.45 17.68 4.73
CA ARG A 315 7.06 18.14 4.59
C ARG A 315 6.63 19.17 5.62
N ILE A 316 7.35 19.26 6.74
CA ILE A 316 7.05 20.24 7.79
C ILE A 316 7.40 21.64 7.28
N ASP A 317 6.57 22.62 7.62
CA ASP A 317 6.82 24.02 7.30
C ASP A 317 8.17 24.49 7.84
N LEU A 318 8.85 25.34 7.05
CA LEU A 318 10.20 25.81 7.34
C LEU A 318 10.30 26.58 8.67
N GLU A 319 9.24 27.29 9.05
CA GLU A 319 9.14 28.02 10.32
C GLU A 319 9.15 27.05 11.51
N VAL A 320 8.37 25.97 11.44
CA VAL A 320 8.30 24.93 12.47
C VAL A 320 9.62 24.15 12.54
N LEU A 321 10.20 23.80 11.39
CA LEU A 321 11.50 23.12 11.32
C LEU A 321 12.61 23.91 12.04
N SER A 322 12.57 25.23 11.95
CA SER A 322 13.55 26.11 12.60
C SER A 322 13.48 26.04 14.13
N VAL A 323 12.28 25.93 14.70
CA VAL A 323 12.07 25.73 16.14
C VAL A 323 12.47 24.31 16.56
N VAL A 324 12.09 23.30 15.76
CA VAL A 324 12.46 21.90 16.00
C VAL A 324 13.98 21.70 16.01
N ALA A 325 14.73 22.44 15.16
CA ALA A 325 16.19 22.41 15.18
C ALA A 325 16.77 22.82 16.55
N GLN A 326 16.19 23.84 17.19
CA GLN A 326 16.60 24.28 18.52
C GLN A 326 16.29 23.24 19.61
N GLN A 327 15.12 22.58 19.50
CA GLN A 327 14.74 21.49 20.39
C GLN A 327 15.73 20.32 20.30
N ILE A 328 16.04 19.85 19.09
CA ILE A 328 17.01 18.76 18.89
C ILE A 328 18.40 19.16 19.40
N LEU A 329 18.85 20.39 19.11
CA LEU A 329 20.13 20.90 19.58
C LEU A 329 20.23 20.95 21.11
N CYS A 330 19.13 21.26 21.81
CA CYS A 330 19.08 21.24 23.28
C CYS A 330 19.40 19.83 23.82
N ILE A 331 18.81 18.79 23.22
CA ILE A 331 19.04 17.38 23.60
C ILE A 331 20.49 16.98 23.31
N ILE A 332 21.01 17.28 22.12
CA ILE A 332 22.40 16.96 21.75
C ILE A 332 23.39 17.58 22.75
N ARG A 333 23.21 18.85 23.10
CA ARG A 333 24.06 19.54 24.07
C ARG A 333 24.00 18.92 25.46
N ALA A 334 22.82 18.46 25.88
CA ALA A 334 22.65 17.77 27.14
C ALA A 334 23.40 16.41 27.16
N ILE A 335 23.32 15.64 26.06
CA ILE A 335 24.05 14.37 25.91
C ILE A 335 25.57 14.61 25.91
N GLN A 336 26.05 15.58 25.12
CA GLN A 336 27.47 15.93 25.05
C GLN A 336 28.01 16.50 26.37
N GLY A 337 27.16 17.18 27.14
CA GLY A 337 27.47 17.67 28.48
C GLY A 337 27.42 16.59 29.56
N HIS A 338 27.02 15.36 29.22
CA HIS A 338 26.85 14.24 30.15
C HIS A 338 25.96 14.58 31.36
N VAL A 339 24.93 15.41 31.17
CA VAL A 339 24.01 15.77 32.26
C VAL A 339 22.94 14.68 32.45
N SER A 340 22.59 14.37 33.70
CA SER A 340 21.53 13.41 34.02
C SER A 340 20.13 14.02 34.03
N VAL A 341 20.04 15.33 34.25
CA VAL A 341 18.80 16.11 34.25
C VAL A 341 19.04 17.39 33.46
N PHE A 342 18.09 17.78 32.61
CA PHE A 342 18.17 19.01 31.83
C PHE A 342 16.79 19.68 31.71
N SER A 343 16.78 21.00 31.53
CA SER A 343 15.55 21.76 31.30
C SER A 343 15.26 21.82 29.80
N PHE A 344 14.09 21.34 29.40
CA PHE A 344 13.63 21.30 28.02
C PHE A 344 12.22 21.89 27.92
N GLU A 345 12.06 22.98 27.16
CA GLU A 345 10.77 23.68 27.00
C GLU A 345 10.13 24.02 28.37
N GLY A 346 10.93 24.53 29.31
CA GLY A 346 10.51 24.89 30.66
C GLY A 346 10.18 23.73 31.60
N THR A 347 10.42 22.48 31.19
CA THR A 347 10.21 21.28 32.01
C THR A 347 11.54 20.61 32.32
N GLU A 348 11.80 20.27 33.58
CA GLU A 348 12.97 19.44 33.94
C GLU A 348 12.71 17.98 33.60
N LEU A 349 13.65 17.35 32.88
CA LEU A 349 13.56 15.96 32.43
C LEU A 349 14.81 15.18 32.84
N THR A 350 14.63 13.91 33.16
CA THR A 350 15.74 12.95 33.26
C THR A 350 16.19 12.55 31.85
N LEU A 351 17.48 12.67 31.57
CA LEU A 351 18.04 12.34 30.25
C LEU A 351 18.50 10.88 30.20
N ASN A 352 18.01 10.13 29.20
CA ASN A 352 18.62 8.89 28.78
C ASN A 352 19.45 9.13 27.51
N ALA A 353 20.77 9.00 27.62
CA ALA A 353 21.72 9.27 26.54
C ALA A 353 21.61 8.32 25.33
N ASN A 354 20.84 7.23 25.45
CA ASN A 354 20.62 6.30 24.34
C ASN A 354 19.65 6.82 23.26
N CYS A 355 18.99 7.96 23.49
CA CYS A 355 18.06 8.51 22.51
C CYS A 355 18.75 8.93 21.21
N TYR A 356 18.10 8.67 20.08
CA TYR A 356 18.62 8.97 18.75
C TYR A 356 17.51 9.45 17.83
N VAL A 357 17.80 10.46 17.01
CA VAL A 357 16.87 10.97 16.00
C VAL A 357 17.42 10.66 14.61
N ALA A 358 16.56 10.09 13.77
CA ALA A 358 16.80 9.92 12.35
C ALA A 358 15.70 10.63 11.55
N ILE A 359 16.06 11.22 10.42
CA ILE A 359 15.12 11.87 9.50
C ILE A 359 15.28 11.27 8.10
N THR A 360 14.19 11.07 7.38
CA THR A 360 14.26 10.65 5.97
C THR A 360 13.81 11.77 5.05
N MET A 361 14.43 11.85 3.88
CA MET A 361 14.11 12.86 2.86
C MET A 361 13.99 12.24 1.47
N ASN A 362 12.99 12.70 0.71
CA ASN A 362 12.94 12.52 -0.74
C ASN A 362 13.23 13.88 -1.40
N PRO A 363 14.44 14.11 -1.92
CA PRO A 363 14.75 15.34 -2.65
C PRO A 363 14.02 15.39 -3.99
N GLY A 364 13.63 16.59 -4.45
CA GLY A 364 13.07 16.83 -5.79
C GLY A 364 11.58 16.51 -6.00
N TYR A 365 10.83 16.20 -4.94
CA TYR A 365 9.37 16.00 -5.01
C TYR A 365 8.61 17.32 -4.78
N ALA A 366 7.50 17.52 -5.49
CA ALA A 366 6.65 18.69 -5.33
C ALA A 366 6.07 18.78 -3.90
N GLY A 367 6.00 19.98 -3.34
CA GLY A 367 5.48 20.22 -1.98
C GLY A 367 6.47 19.94 -0.84
N ARG A 368 7.77 19.73 -1.14
CA ARG A 368 8.78 19.49 -0.10
C ARG A 368 9.79 20.63 0.00
N SER A 369 10.10 21.01 1.23
CA SER A 369 11.04 22.08 1.55
C SER A 369 12.48 21.57 1.59
N GLU A 370 13.47 22.43 1.36
CA GLU A 370 14.84 22.09 1.76
C GLU A 370 15.02 22.27 3.26
N LEU A 371 15.87 21.45 3.87
CA LEU A 371 16.21 21.61 5.28
C LEU A 371 17.01 22.91 5.51
N PRO A 372 16.69 23.68 6.56
CA PRO A 372 17.51 24.81 6.98
C PRO A 372 18.94 24.40 7.36
N ASP A 373 19.92 25.28 7.12
CA ASP A 373 21.35 24.96 7.33
C ASP A 373 21.69 24.67 8.81
N ASN A 374 21.04 25.37 9.74
CA ASN A 374 21.19 25.12 11.19
C ASN A 374 20.76 23.71 11.59
N LEU A 375 19.77 23.14 10.89
CA LEU A 375 19.31 21.78 11.09
C LEU A 375 20.27 20.79 10.40
N LYS A 376 20.70 21.06 9.16
CA LYS A 376 21.63 20.18 8.42
C LYS A 376 22.90 19.85 9.22
N VAL A 377 23.42 20.79 10.00
CA VAL A 377 24.61 20.59 10.85
C VAL A 377 24.39 19.54 11.97
N LEU A 378 23.15 19.32 12.40
CA LEU A 378 22.82 18.35 13.47
C LEU A 378 22.79 16.89 12.96
N PHE A 379 22.75 16.70 11.65
CA PHE A 379 22.56 15.39 11.02
C PHE A 379 23.73 15.01 10.13
N ARG A 380 24.07 13.72 10.14
CA ARG A 380 24.96 13.10 9.18
C ARG A 380 24.14 12.53 8.02
N THR A 381 24.32 13.07 6.83
CA THR A 381 23.58 12.63 5.65
C THR A 381 24.12 11.32 5.07
N VAL A 382 23.21 10.50 4.54
CA VAL A 382 23.53 9.24 3.84
C VAL A 382 22.71 9.17 2.55
N ALA A 383 23.39 9.17 1.41
CA ALA A 383 22.73 9.00 0.12
C ALA A 383 22.30 7.53 -0.08
N MET A 384 21.00 7.31 -0.21
CA MET A 384 20.34 6.03 -0.46
C MET A 384 19.92 5.95 -1.93
N MET A 385 20.63 5.14 -2.72
CA MET A 385 20.35 4.90 -4.14
C MET A 385 19.39 3.73 -4.35
N VAL A 386 18.99 3.48 -5.60
CA VAL A 386 18.19 2.30 -5.95
C VAL A 386 19.01 1.03 -5.66
N PRO A 387 18.52 0.11 -4.81
CA PRO A 387 19.22 -1.12 -4.49
C PRO A 387 19.12 -2.15 -5.62
N ASP A 388 19.94 -3.20 -5.56
CA ASP A 388 19.85 -4.33 -6.48
C ASP A 388 18.59 -5.17 -6.18
N TYR A 389 17.60 -5.11 -7.07
CA TYR A 389 16.35 -5.83 -6.94
C TYR A 389 16.51 -7.35 -7.08
N ALA A 390 17.54 -7.83 -7.80
CA ALA A 390 17.74 -9.25 -8.03
C ALA A 390 18.23 -9.93 -6.74
N MET A 391 19.17 -9.30 -6.04
CA MET A 391 19.64 -9.76 -4.72
C MET A 391 18.50 -9.78 -3.69
N ILE A 392 17.68 -8.73 -3.65
CA ILE A 392 16.51 -8.67 -2.76
C ILE A 392 15.50 -9.77 -3.11
N GLY A 393 15.23 -9.97 -4.39
CA GLY A 393 14.32 -11.00 -4.87
C GLY A 393 14.79 -12.42 -4.55
N GLU A 394 16.09 -12.69 -4.73
CA GLU A 394 16.71 -13.98 -4.43
C GLU A 394 16.54 -14.34 -2.95
N ILE A 395 16.95 -13.45 -2.04
CA ILE A 395 16.88 -13.68 -0.59
C ILE A 395 15.42 -13.83 -0.15
N SER A 396 14.52 -13.02 -0.72
CA SER A 396 13.09 -13.11 -0.44
C SER A 396 12.50 -14.46 -0.89
N LEU A 397 12.85 -14.94 -2.08
CA LEU A 397 12.38 -16.24 -2.58
C LEU A 397 12.92 -17.40 -1.73
N TYR A 398 14.18 -17.38 -1.31
CA TYR A 398 14.71 -18.38 -0.38
C TYR A 398 13.95 -18.38 0.95
N SER A 399 13.66 -17.20 1.51
CA SER A 399 12.86 -17.08 2.74
C SER A 399 11.43 -17.61 2.59
N CYS A 400 10.96 -17.77 1.35
CA CYS A 400 9.64 -18.33 1.02
C CYS A 400 9.70 -19.83 0.65
N GLY A 401 10.87 -20.46 0.66
CA GLY A 401 11.04 -21.89 0.39
C GLY A 401 11.23 -22.24 -1.09
N PHE A 402 11.66 -21.29 -1.92
CA PHE A 402 12.08 -21.56 -3.31
C PHE A 402 13.51 -22.09 -3.33
N ILE A 403 13.78 -23.05 -4.22
CA ILE A 403 15.12 -23.63 -4.40
C ILE A 403 15.88 -22.88 -5.49
N ASP A 404 15.25 -22.60 -6.64
CA ASP A 404 15.89 -21.91 -7.76
C ASP A 404 15.74 -20.38 -7.67
N ALA A 405 15.85 -19.84 -6.46
CA ALA A 405 15.56 -18.44 -6.15
C ALA A 405 16.40 -17.44 -6.98
N ARG A 406 17.66 -17.79 -7.29
CA ARG A 406 18.59 -16.94 -8.03
C ARG A 406 18.20 -16.75 -9.49
N ASN A 407 17.87 -17.82 -10.21
CA ASN A 407 17.46 -17.70 -11.61
C ASN A 407 16.09 -17.02 -11.71
N LEU A 408 15.18 -17.36 -10.81
CA LEU A 408 13.84 -16.77 -10.73
C LEU A 408 13.90 -15.27 -10.44
N SER A 409 14.76 -14.80 -9.53
CA SER A 409 14.88 -13.37 -9.23
C SER A 409 15.36 -12.57 -10.44
N VAL A 410 16.33 -13.09 -11.20
CA VAL A 410 16.83 -12.47 -12.44
C VAL A 410 15.72 -12.38 -13.49
N LYS A 411 14.88 -13.42 -13.63
CA LYS A 411 13.72 -13.39 -14.55
C LYS A 411 12.71 -12.31 -14.15
N ILE A 412 12.40 -12.16 -12.85
CA ILE A 412 11.48 -11.11 -12.35
C ILE A 412 12.02 -9.73 -12.72
N VAL A 413 13.26 -9.43 -12.34
CA VAL A 413 13.85 -8.11 -12.58
C VAL A 413 13.97 -7.82 -14.07
N THR A 414 14.33 -8.83 -14.88
CA THR A 414 14.39 -8.68 -16.34
C THR A 414 13.02 -8.42 -16.94
N THR A 415 11.96 -9.08 -16.45
CA THR A 415 10.57 -8.82 -16.87
C THR A 415 10.23 -7.36 -16.64
N TYR A 416 10.46 -6.84 -15.43
CA TYR A 416 10.15 -5.46 -15.08
C TYR A 416 10.98 -4.43 -15.85
N ARG A 417 12.26 -4.72 -16.10
CA ARG A 417 13.12 -3.88 -16.95
C ARG A 417 12.57 -3.82 -18.39
N LEU A 418 12.29 -4.96 -19.01
CA LEU A 418 11.75 -5.02 -20.36
C LEU A 418 10.38 -4.34 -20.47
N CYS A 419 9.51 -4.54 -19.47
CA CYS A 419 8.24 -3.82 -19.39
C CYS A 419 8.44 -2.30 -19.37
N SER A 420 9.40 -1.80 -18.58
CA SER A 420 9.68 -0.37 -18.49
C SER A 420 10.29 0.23 -19.77
N GLU A 421 10.98 -0.58 -20.57
CA GLU A 421 11.64 -0.16 -21.82
C GLU A 421 10.75 -0.30 -23.05
N GLN A 422 9.84 -1.28 -23.08
CA GLN A 422 9.06 -1.66 -24.28
C GLN A 422 7.58 -1.28 -24.23
N LEU A 423 6.96 -1.20 -23.05
CA LEU A 423 5.54 -0.85 -22.91
C LEU A 423 5.34 0.67 -22.98
N SER A 424 4.09 1.09 -23.20
CA SER A 424 3.76 2.51 -23.18
C SER A 424 3.97 3.14 -21.80
N SER A 425 4.31 4.43 -21.76
CA SER A 425 4.47 5.16 -20.49
C SER A 425 3.10 5.62 -19.98
N GLN A 426 2.71 5.14 -18.79
CA GLN A 426 1.44 5.46 -18.14
C GLN A 426 1.64 5.84 -16.67
N PHE A 427 0.79 6.72 -16.13
CA PHE A 427 0.86 7.16 -14.72
C PHE A 427 0.60 6.04 -13.69
N HIS A 428 -0.11 4.99 -14.10
CA HIS A 428 -0.48 3.85 -13.24
C HIS A 428 0.48 2.65 -13.39
N TYR A 429 1.49 2.75 -14.26
CA TYR A 429 2.50 1.71 -14.40
C TYR A 429 3.57 1.88 -13.32
N ASP A 430 3.77 0.83 -12.52
CA ASP A 430 4.81 0.76 -11.49
C ASP A 430 5.70 -0.45 -11.73
N TYR A 431 6.99 -0.16 -11.91
CA TYR A 431 8.05 -1.14 -12.11
C TYR A 431 9.12 -1.07 -11.01
N GLY A 432 8.85 -0.37 -9.91
CA GLY A 432 9.76 -0.23 -8.79
C GLY A 432 9.75 -1.43 -7.83
N MET A 433 10.56 -1.34 -6.76
CA MET A 433 10.74 -2.43 -5.79
C MET A 433 9.44 -2.87 -5.10
N ARG A 434 8.44 -2.00 -4.96
CA ARG A 434 7.15 -2.37 -4.36
C ARG A 434 6.31 -3.26 -5.27
N ALA A 435 6.39 -3.06 -6.59
CA ALA A 435 5.77 -3.97 -7.56
C ALA A 435 6.44 -5.35 -7.49
N VAL A 436 7.78 -5.38 -7.49
CA VAL A 436 8.57 -6.62 -7.32
C VAL A 436 8.21 -7.32 -6.01
N LYS A 437 8.13 -6.58 -4.88
CA LYS A 437 7.73 -7.13 -3.58
C LYS A 437 6.33 -7.76 -3.61
N ALA A 438 5.37 -7.15 -4.32
CA ALA A 438 4.04 -7.76 -4.44
C ALA A 438 4.03 -9.05 -5.25
N VAL A 439 4.83 -9.14 -6.32
CA VAL A 439 5.02 -10.40 -7.06
C VAL A 439 5.66 -11.46 -6.16
N LEU A 440 6.67 -11.11 -5.36
CA LEU A 440 7.32 -12.01 -4.42
C LEU A 440 6.35 -12.51 -3.33
N SER A 441 5.54 -11.62 -2.75
CA SER A 441 4.52 -12.00 -1.77
C SER A 441 3.44 -12.89 -2.37
N ALA A 442 2.99 -12.61 -3.60
CA ALA A 442 2.04 -13.45 -4.31
C ALA A 442 2.63 -14.84 -4.62
N ALA A 443 3.88 -14.89 -5.09
CA ALA A 443 4.61 -16.13 -5.32
C ALA A 443 4.77 -16.95 -4.03
N ALA A 444 5.06 -16.30 -2.90
CA ALA A 444 5.15 -16.93 -1.59
C ALA A 444 3.83 -17.59 -1.18
N ASN A 445 2.71 -16.86 -1.31
CA ASN A 445 1.38 -17.39 -1.01
C ASN A 445 1.01 -18.57 -1.93
N LEU A 446 1.37 -18.50 -3.21
CA LEU A 446 1.16 -19.59 -4.15
C LEU A 446 2.02 -20.82 -3.82
N LYS A 447 3.29 -20.63 -3.45
CA LYS A 447 4.19 -21.71 -3.02
C LYS A 447 3.69 -22.39 -1.74
N LEU A 448 3.06 -21.66 -0.83
CA LEU A 448 2.42 -22.24 0.35
C LEU A 448 1.19 -23.08 0.02
N LYS A 449 0.38 -22.65 -0.96
CA LYS A 449 -0.81 -23.39 -1.41
C LYS A 449 -0.43 -24.61 -2.25
N PHE A 450 0.62 -24.49 -3.05
CA PHE A 450 1.09 -25.53 -3.99
C PHE A 450 2.60 -25.77 -3.81
N PRO A 451 3.02 -26.51 -2.76
CA PRO A 451 4.45 -26.66 -2.42
C PRO A 451 5.29 -27.38 -3.47
N ASP A 452 4.70 -28.36 -4.16
CA ASP A 452 5.39 -29.28 -5.08
C ASP A 452 5.25 -28.88 -6.56
N GLU A 453 4.51 -27.80 -6.85
CA GLU A 453 4.35 -27.28 -8.21
C GLU A 453 5.67 -26.66 -8.70
N ASN A 454 5.87 -26.67 -10.03
CA ASN A 454 7.05 -26.07 -10.65
C ASN A 454 7.14 -24.57 -10.30
N GLU A 455 8.30 -24.15 -9.79
CA GLU A 455 8.53 -22.78 -9.33
C GLU A 455 8.40 -21.75 -10.45
N ASP A 456 8.74 -22.11 -11.69
CA ASP A 456 8.51 -21.25 -12.87
C ASP A 456 7.02 -21.02 -13.12
N ILE A 457 6.15 -22.02 -12.90
CA ILE A 457 4.69 -21.88 -13.07
C ILE A 457 4.12 -20.93 -12.01
N LEU A 458 4.53 -21.11 -10.75
CA LEU A 458 4.06 -20.29 -9.63
C LEU A 458 4.51 -18.83 -9.80
N LEU A 459 5.74 -18.62 -10.26
CA LEU A 459 6.26 -17.29 -10.51
C LEU A 459 5.60 -16.63 -11.71
N LEU A 460 5.44 -17.36 -12.81
CA LEU A 460 4.75 -16.86 -13.99
C LEU A 460 3.32 -16.42 -13.65
N ARG A 461 2.62 -17.22 -12.84
CA ARG A 461 1.29 -16.88 -12.35
C ARG A 461 1.29 -15.59 -11.54
N SER A 462 2.18 -15.47 -10.56
CA SER A 462 2.24 -14.25 -9.73
C SER A 462 2.58 -13.00 -10.55
N ILE A 463 3.42 -13.11 -11.58
CA ILE A 463 3.73 -12.02 -12.51
C ILE A 463 2.48 -11.62 -13.32
N LYS A 464 1.71 -12.57 -13.85
CA LYS A 464 0.49 -12.27 -14.62
C LYS A 464 -0.60 -11.68 -13.72
N ASP A 465 -0.89 -12.30 -12.57
CA ASP A 465 -1.96 -11.88 -11.65
C ASP A 465 -1.74 -10.44 -11.14
N VAL A 466 -0.49 -10.03 -10.92
CA VAL A 466 -0.16 -8.68 -10.43
C VAL A 466 -0.13 -7.63 -11.53
N ASN A 467 0.21 -7.97 -12.78
CA ASN A 467 0.49 -6.97 -13.82
C ASN A 467 -0.54 -6.91 -14.95
N LEU A 468 -1.14 -8.04 -15.35
CA LEU A 468 -2.14 -8.07 -16.41
C LEU A 468 -3.35 -7.15 -16.11
N PRO A 469 -3.85 -7.04 -14.87
CA PRO A 469 -4.93 -6.10 -14.56
C PRO A 469 -4.58 -4.63 -14.79
N LYS A 470 -3.28 -4.28 -14.81
CA LYS A 470 -2.79 -2.90 -14.91
C LYS A 470 -2.68 -2.42 -16.35
N PHE A 471 -2.41 -3.32 -17.29
CA PHE A 471 -1.98 -2.96 -18.63
C PHE A 471 -3.14 -2.56 -19.55
N LEU A 472 -2.84 -1.64 -20.45
CA LEU A 472 -3.72 -1.25 -21.55
C LEU A 472 -3.89 -2.39 -22.55
N SER A 473 -5.02 -2.39 -23.25
CA SER A 473 -5.37 -3.48 -24.17
C SER A 473 -4.33 -3.77 -25.26
N PHE A 474 -3.63 -2.74 -25.75
CA PHE A 474 -2.59 -2.88 -26.76
C PHE A 474 -1.20 -3.26 -26.20
N ASP A 475 -0.97 -3.07 -24.90
CA ASP A 475 0.27 -3.44 -24.20
C ASP A 475 0.26 -4.92 -23.77
N ILE A 476 -0.93 -5.52 -23.58
CA ILE A 476 -1.09 -6.93 -23.19
C ILE A 476 -0.34 -7.88 -24.15
N PRO A 477 -0.48 -7.79 -25.49
CA PRO A 477 0.25 -8.67 -26.40
C PRO A 477 1.78 -8.53 -26.31
N LEU A 478 2.28 -7.31 -26.05
CA LEU A 478 3.72 -7.07 -25.88
C LEU A 478 4.22 -7.74 -24.59
N PHE A 479 3.48 -7.58 -23.49
CA PHE A 479 3.78 -8.24 -22.23
C PHE A 479 3.75 -9.76 -22.35
N GLU A 480 2.76 -10.33 -23.03
CA GLU A 480 2.72 -11.78 -23.28
C GLU A 480 3.91 -12.26 -24.12
N GLY A 481 4.38 -11.44 -25.07
CA GLY A 481 5.63 -11.67 -25.79
C GLY A 481 6.84 -11.76 -24.86
N ILE A 482 7.04 -10.74 -24.01
CA ILE A 482 8.14 -10.69 -23.03
C ILE A 482 8.11 -11.92 -22.10
N VAL A 483 6.93 -12.25 -21.60
CA VAL A 483 6.73 -13.37 -20.68
C VAL A 483 7.01 -14.71 -21.37
N SER A 484 6.59 -14.89 -22.63
CA SER A 484 6.83 -16.11 -23.39
C SER A 484 8.31 -16.35 -23.70
N ASP A 485 9.10 -15.28 -23.85
CA ASP A 485 10.55 -15.34 -24.09
C ASP A 485 11.31 -15.73 -22.80
N LEU A 486 10.90 -15.18 -21.65
CA LEU A 486 11.52 -15.47 -20.34
C LEU A 486 11.09 -16.82 -19.73
N PHE A 487 9.89 -17.32 -20.07
CA PHE A 487 9.33 -18.58 -19.57
C PHE A 487 8.90 -19.51 -20.72
N PRO A 488 9.85 -20.07 -21.49
CA PRO A 488 9.54 -20.86 -22.67
C PRO A 488 8.89 -22.21 -22.29
N GLY A 489 7.75 -22.52 -22.90
CA GLY A 489 7.06 -23.82 -22.74
C GLY A 489 6.20 -23.96 -21.47
N THR A 490 6.14 -22.93 -20.62
CA THR A 490 5.35 -22.94 -19.39
C THR A 490 3.89 -22.57 -19.66
N LYS A 491 2.96 -23.51 -19.43
CA LYS A 491 1.51 -23.25 -19.53
C LYS A 491 0.90 -23.14 -18.14
N LEU A 492 0.15 -22.07 -17.91
CA LEU A 492 -0.57 -21.85 -16.65
C LEU A 492 -1.82 -22.75 -16.57
N PRO A 493 -2.08 -23.39 -15.43
CA PRO A 493 -3.35 -24.09 -15.20
C PRO A 493 -4.49 -23.07 -15.14
N THR A 494 -5.63 -23.38 -15.76
CA THR A 494 -6.84 -22.54 -15.68
C THR A 494 -7.45 -22.65 -14.28
N PRO A 495 -7.57 -21.55 -13.52
CA PRO A 495 -8.24 -21.59 -12.23
C PRO A 495 -9.75 -21.86 -12.42
N ASP A 496 -10.34 -22.62 -11.50
CA ASP A 496 -11.78 -22.89 -11.49
C ASP A 496 -12.53 -21.80 -10.70
N TYR A 497 -13.30 -20.99 -11.42
CA TYR A 497 -14.21 -19.97 -10.86
C TYR A 497 -15.68 -20.28 -11.17
N GLU A 498 -16.05 -21.52 -11.52
CA GLU A 498 -17.41 -21.82 -11.99
C GLU A 498 -18.49 -21.46 -10.97
N VAL A 499 -18.30 -21.83 -9.69
CA VAL A 499 -19.26 -21.53 -8.60
C VAL A 499 -19.40 -20.01 -8.40
N PHE A 500 -18.29 -19.29 -8.45
CA PHE A 500 -18.25 -17.84 -8.31
C PHE A 500 -18.95 -17.15 -9.49
N LEU A 501 -18.64 -17.55 -10.72
CA LEU A 501 -19.23 -16.99 -11.92
C LEU A 501 -20.72 -17.31 -12.06
N ASN A 502 -21.18 -18.48 -11.60
CA ASN A 502 -22.59 -18.81 -11.61
C ASN A 502 -23.40 -17.91 -10.68
N ASN A 503 -22.93 -17.69 -9.44
CA ASN A 503 -23.57 -16.75 -8.53
C ASN A 503 -23.51 -15.31 -9.05
N ALA A 504 -22.40 -14.91 -9.66
CA ALA A 504 -22.30 -13.59 -10.28
C ALA A 504 -23.31 -13.41 -11.43
N ARG A 505 -23.54 -14.45 -12.26
CA ARG A 505 -24.58 -14.43 -13.30
C ARG A 505 -25.98 -14.25 -12.72
N ASP A 506 -26.28 -14.90 -11.59
CA ASP A 506 -27.57 -14.75 -10.91
C ASP A 506 -27.77 -13.31 -10.40
N ILE A 507 -26.73 -12.68 -9.84
CA ILE A 507 -26.76 -11.27 -9.44
C ILE A 507 -26.92 -10.35 -10.66
N CYS A 508 -26.19 -10.61 -11.75
CA CYS A 508 -26.35 -9.86 -13.00
C CYS A 508 -27.79 -9.93 -13.51
N ALA A 509 -28.42 -11.10 -13.47
CA ALA A 509 -29.83 -11.26 -13.85
C ALA A 509 -30.77 -10.43 -12.95
N LYS A 510 -30.54 -10.42 -11.63
CA LYS A 510 -31.33 -9.60 -10.67
C LYS A 510 -31.20 -8.09 -10.94
N LYS A 511 -30.00 -7.61 -11.27
CA LYS A 511 -29.74 -6.19 -11.60
C LYS A 511 -30.00 -5.83 -13.06
N VAL A 512 -30.41 -6.78 -13.89
CA VAL A 512 -30.60 -6.60 -15.35
C VAL A 512 -29.31 -6.13 -16.04
N LEU A 513 -28.17 -6.73 -15.67
CA LEU A 513 -26.86 -6.51 -16.28
C LEU A 513 -26.52 -7.65 -17.24
N GLN A 514 -25.81 -7.34 -18.33
CA GLN A 514 -25.38 -8.35 -19.28
C GLN A 514 -24.11 -9.07 -18.79
N PRO A 515 -24.09 -10.41 -18.76
CA PRO A 515 -22.93 -11.20 -18.35
C PRO A 515 -21.90 -11.30 -19.49
N VAL A 516 -21.12 -10.25 -19.68
CA VAL A 516 -20.05 -10.18 -20.70
C VAL A 516 -18.74 -10.74 -20.13
N ASP A 517 -17.97 -11.48 -20.93
CA ASP A 517 -16.73 -12.12 -20.48
C ASP A 517 -15.71 -11.11 -19.91
N ILE A 518 -15.54 -9.96 -20.57
CA ILE A 518 -14.64 -8.88 -20.11
C ILE A 518 -15.07 -8.35 -18.74
N PHE A 519 -16.38 -8.26 -18.47
CA PHE A 519 -16.89 -7.81 -17.18
C PHE A 519 -16.53 -8.80 -16.07
N PHE A 520 -16.67 -10.11 -16.35
CA PHE A 520 -16.28 -11.16 -15.41
C PHE A 520 -14.77 -11.29 -15.23
N GLU A 521 -14.00 -11.10 -16.30
CA GLU A 521 -12.53 -11.05 -16.22
C GLU A 521 -12.08 -9.93 -15.27
N LYS A 522 -12.62 -8.72 -15.43
CA LYS A 522 -12.31 -7.58 -14.54
C LYS A 522 -12.81 -7.79 -13.11
N MET A 523 -13.92 -8.49 -12.93
CA MET A 523 -14.42 -8.87 -11.61
C MET A 523 -13.48 -9.87 -10.91
N ILE A 524 -12.98 -10.89 -11.63
CA ILE A 524 -11.99 -11.84 -11.11
C ILE A 524 -10.69 -11.11 -10.74
N GLN A 525 -10.17 -10.26 -11.63
CA GLN A 525 -8.97 -9.46 -11.38
C GLN A 525 -9.12 -8.57 -10.13
N THR A 526 -10.30 -7.99 -9.94
CA THR A 526 -10.61 -7.18 -8.75
C THR A 526 -10.65 -8.05 -7.48
N TYR A 527 -11.25 -9.24 -7.54
CA TYR A 527 -11.29 -10.18 -6.42
C TYR A 527 -9.89 -10.69 -6.04
N GLU A 528 -9.08 -11.10 -7.02
CA GLU A 528 -7.70 -11.53 -6.77
C GLU A 528 -6.86 -10.41 -6.17
N MET A 529 -7.02 -9.18 -6.68
CA MET A 529 -6.25 -8.05 -6.17
C MET A 529 -6.66 -7.64 -4.74
N MET A 530 -7.93 -7.81 -4.37
CA MET A 530 -8.40 -7.68 -2.98
C MET A 530 -7.73 -8.69 -2.04
N ILE A 531 -7.45 -9.92 -2.50
CA ILE A 531 -6.74 -10.93 -1.69
C ILE A 531 -5.27 -10.55 -1.51
N VAL A 532 -4.63 -10.01 -2.55
CA VAL A 532 -3.19 -9.69 -2.53
C VAL A 532 -2.91 -8.40 -1.75
N ARG A 533 -3.74 -7.37 -1.89
CA ARG A 533 -3.53 -6.05 -1.25
C ARG A 533 -4.82 -5.56 -0.60
N HIS A 534 -4.70 -5.03 0.61
CA HIS A 534 -5.83 -4.42 1.32
C HIS A 534 -6.22 -3.04 0.76
N GLY A 535 -5.37 -2.42 -0.05
CA GLY A 535 -5.66 -1.17 -0.77
C GLY A 535 -5.51 -1.36 -2.27
N PHE A 536 -6.53 -1.04 -3.07
CA PHE A 536 -6.48 -1.15 -4.53
C PHE A 536 -7.33 -0.08 -5.24
N MET A 537 -6.95 0.25 -6.47
CA MET A 537 -7.56 1.30 -7.29
C MET A 537 -8.15 0.71 -8.57
N LEU A 538 -9.40 1.07 -8.86
CA LEU A 538 -10.06 0.88 -10.14
C LEU A 538 -9.92 2.18 -10.93
N VAL A 539 -9.07 2.13 -11.95
CA VAL A 539 -8.72 3.28 -12.79
C VAL A 539 -9.38 3.11 -14.15
N GLY A 540 -10.00 4.16 -14.67
CA GLY A 540 -10.63 4.12 -15.98
C GLY A 540 -11.63 5.24 -16.16
N ASP A 541 -11.96 5.55 -17.39
CA ASP A 541 -12.95 6.58 -17.69
C ASP A 541 -14.37 6.18 -17.23
N PRO A 542 -15.31 7.14 -17.11
CA PRO A 542 -16.72 6.83 -16.88
C PRO A 542 -17.27 5.82 -17.89
N PHE A 543 -18.30 5.04 -17.51
CA PHE A 543 -18.86 3.95 -18.34
C PHE A 543 -17.91 2.76 -18.62
N SER A 544 -16.83 2.61 -17.87
CA SER A 544 -15.99 1.39 -17.84
C SER A 544 -16.51 0.29 -16.91
N ALA A 545 -17.71 0.46 -16.32
CA ALA A 545 -18.38 -0.46 -15.39
C ALA A 545 -17.71 -0.65 -14.01
N LYS A 546 -16.77 0.21 -13.59
CA LYS A 546 -16.11 0.17 -12.26
C LYS A 546 -17.09 0.02 -11.09
N THR A 547 -18.06 0.92 -10.98
CA THR A 547 -19.10 0.88 -9.92
C THR A 547 -19.87 -0.44 -9.94
N MET A 548 -20.24 -0.94 -11.12
CA MET A 548 -21.01 -2.18 -11.27
C MET A 548 -20.16 -3.42 -10.94
N VAL A 549 -18.86 -3.42 -11.26
CA VAL A 549 -17.94 -4.50 -10.85
C VAL A 549 -17.90 -4.61 -9.34
N LEU A 550 -17.76 -3.48 -8.63
CA LEU A 550 -17.69 -3.46 -7.16
C LEU A 550 -19.02 -3.88 -6.51
N GLU A 551 -20.15 -3.37 -6.98
CA GLU A 551 -21.46 -3.76 -6.45
C GLU A 551 -21.78 -5.24 -6.68
N VAL A 552 -21.57 -5.74 -7.91
CA VAL A 552 -21.83 -7.16 -8.23
C VAL A 552 -20.88 -8.05 -7.44
N LEU A 553 -19.61 -7.67 -7.28
CA LEU A 553 -18.66 -8.42 -6.46
C LEU A 553 -19.12 -8.48 -4.99
N ALA A 554 -19.51 -7.35 -4.39
CA ALA A 554 -19.98 -7.30 -3.01
C ALA A 554 -21.23 -8.19 -2.78
N GLU A 555 -22.19 -8.13 -3.70
CA GLU A 555 -23.41 -8.95 -3.64
C GLU A 555 -23.12 -10.43 -3.90
N THR A 556 -22.18 -10.75 -4.79
CA THR A 556 -21.77 -12.14 -5.07
C THR A 556 -21.10 -12.77 -3.85
N LEU A 557 -20.17 -12.05 -3.19
CA LEU A 557 -19.52 -12.54 -1.96
C LEU A 557 -20.52 -12.73 -0.83
N THR A 558 -21.49 -11.81 -0.70
CA THR A 558 -22.57 -11.92 0.28
C THR A 558 -23.47 -13.13 -0.01
N LEU A 559 -23.82 -13.38 -1.27
CA LEU A 559 -24.63 -14.53 -1.68
C LEU A 559 -23.90 -15.85 -1.44
N LEU A 560 -22.58 -15.90 -1.68
CA LEU A 560 -21.75 -17.08 -1.39
C LEU A 560 -21.73 -17.40 0.11
N ASN A 561 -21.60 -16.37 0.96
CA ASN A 561 -21.71 -16.52 2.42
C ASN A 561 -23.09 -17.07 2.83
N ASP A 562 -24.16 -16.47 2.31
CA ASP A 562 -25.55 -16.88 2.61
C ASP A 562 -25.82 -18.34 2.21
N GLN A 563 -25.16 -18.83 1.16
CA GLN A 563 -25.24 -20.23 0.70
C GLN A 563 -24.27 -21.18 1.45
N GLY A 564 -23.36 -20.66 2.28
CA GLY A 564 -22.32 -21.43 2.96
C GLY A 564 -21.27 -22.02 2.01
N LEU A 565 -21.10 -21.43 0.82
CA LEU A 565 -20.14 -21.88 -0.19
C LEU A 565 -18.86 -21.04 -0.13
N ASN A 566 -17.69 -21.67 -0.30
CA ASN A 566 -16.36 -21.05 -0.40
C ASN A 566 -15.82 -20.31 0.85
N GLU A 567 -16.38 -20.48 2.04
CA GLU A 567 -15.89 -19.82 3.28
C GLU A 567 -15.73 -18.29 3.14
N GLU A 568 -16.51 -17.65 2.26
CA GLU A 568 -16.45 -16.20 2.06
C GLU A 568 -17.32 -15.47 3.06
N ASP A 569 -16.92 -14.24 3.42
CA ASP A 569 -17.63 -13.38 4.37
C ASP A 569 -18.54 -12.36 3.66
N LYS A 570 -19.63 -11.98 4.34
CA LYS A 570 -20.53 -10.91 3.89
C LYS A 570 -19.78 -9.58 3.76
N VAL A 571 -20.18 -8.77 2.77
CA VAL A 571 -19.54 -7.48 2.50
C VAL A 571 -20.40 -6.31 2.97
N MET A 572 -19.79 -5.40 3.73
CA MET A 572 -20.34 -4.09 4.08
C MET A 572 -19.44 -3.00 3.52
N TYR A 573 -20.01 -1.94 2.95
CA TYR A 573 -19.22 -0.85 2.37
C TYR A 573 -19.80 0.54 2.64
N ARG A 574 -18.93 1.56 2.60
CA ARG A 574 -19.30 2.98 2.70
C ARG A 574 -18.58 3.79 1.62
N ILE A 575 -19.34 4.55 0.83
CA ILE A 575 -18.82 5.32 -0.32
C ILE A 575 -18.60 6.79 0.08
N ILE A 576 -17.36 7.27 -0.06
CA ILE A 576 -16.91 8.61 0.28
C ILE A 576 -16.35 9.28 -0.99
N ASN A 577 -16.81 10.48 -1.33
CA ASN A 577 -16.09 11.32 -2.30
C ASN A 577 -15.08 12.20 -1.55
N PRO A 578 -13.76 12.00 -1.72
CA PRO A 578 -12.75 12.72 -0.95
C PRO A 578 -12.65 14.21 -1.33
N LYS A 579 -13.16 14.60 -2.50
CA LYS A 579 -13.10 15.98 -3.02
C LYS A 579 -14.41 16.74 -2.89
N SER A 580 -15.50 16.11 -2.46
CA SER A 580 -16.75 16.81 -2.16
C SER A 580 -16.73 17.53 -0.81
N ILE A 581 -15.78 17.18 0.06
CA ILE A 581 -15.57 17.74 1.40
C ILE A 581 -14.14 18.25 1.58
N THR A 582 -13.91 19.07 2.60
CA THR A 582 -12.57 19.62 2.87
C THR A 582 -11.66 18.62 3.58
N MET A 583 -10.34 18.83 3.54
CA MET A 583 -9.38 17.96 4.23
C MET A 583 -9.68 17.78 5.72
N GLY A 584 -10.02 18.88 6.41
CA GLY A 584 -10.38 18.85 7.83
C GLY A 584 -11.70 18.10 8.10
N GLN A 585 -12.63 18.08 7.15
CA GLN A 585 -13.84 17.26 7.25
C GLN A 585 -13.59 15.79 6.91
N LEU A 586 -12.57 15.51 6.09
CA LEU A 586 -12.20 14.15 5.69
C LEU A 586 -11.49 13.42 6.84
N PHE A 587 -10.43 14.00 7.40
CA PHE A 587 -9.59 13.37 8.44
C PHE A 587 -9.82 13.90 9.86
N GLY A 588 -10.36 15.10 10.00
CA GLY A 588 -10.47 15.82 11.26
C GLY A 588 -9.54 17.03 11.30
N GLN A 589 -9.86 18.01 12.13
CA GLN A 589 -9.05 19.22 12.33
C GLN A 589 -9.23 19.78 13.74
N PHE A 590 -8.21 20.49 14.22
CA PHE A 590 -8.35 21.33 15.41
C PHE A 590 -9.06 22.63 15.04
N ASP A 591 -10.00 23.06 15.88
CA ASP A 591 -10.55 24.40 15.78
C ASP A 591 -9.44 25.43 16.09
N PRO A 592 -9.19 26.43 15.23
CA PRO A 592 -8.09 27.39 15.43
C PRO A 592 -8.31 28.34 16.62
N VAL A 593 -9.53 28.43 17.15
CA VAL A 593 -9.87 29.30 18.28
C VAL A 593 -9.97 28.51 19.58
N SER A 594 -10.73 27.41 19.60
CA SER A 594 -10.92 26.61 20.82
C SER A 594 -9.83 25.55 21.03
N HIS A 595 -9.04 25.24 20.00
CA HIS A 595 -8.12 24.09 19.98
C HIS A 595 -8.80 22.74 20.28
N GLU A 596 -10.12 22.65 20.13
CA GLU A 596 -10.85 21.39 20.26
C GLU A 596 -10.76 20.57 18.96
N TRP A 597 -10.61 19.25 19.11
CA TRP A 597 -10.54 18.33 17.98
C TRP A 597 -11.94 17.99 17.45
N THR A 598 -12.13 18.09 16.14
CA THR A 598 -13.32 17.58 15.46
C THR A 598 -12.93 16.42 14.54
N ASP A 599 -13.60 15.28 14.69
CA ASP A 599 -13.35 14.10 13.88
C ASP A 599 -13.84 14.25 12.43
N GLY A 600 -13.06 13.69 11.49
CA GLY A 600 -13.45 13.59 10.09
C GLY A 600 -14.29 12.37 9.74
N VAL A 601 -14.88 12.39 8.54
CA VAL A 601 -15.72 11.30 8.00
C VAL A 601 -14.95 9.98 7.87
N VAL A 602 -13.69 10.04 7.41
CA VAL A 602 -12.83 8.85 7.27
C VAL A 602 -12.45 8.32 8.64
N ALA A 603 -12.05 9.19 9.56
CA ALA A 603 -11.71 8.81 10.94
C ALA A 603 -12.87 8.08 11.62
N ASN A 604 -14.08 8.64 11.56
CA ASN A 604 -15.28 8.02 12.11
C ASN A 604 -15.61 6.67 11.47
N THR A 605 -15.49 6.57 10.14
CA THR A 605 -15.74 5.32 9.41
C THR A 605 -14.74 4.24 9.77
N PHE A 606 -13.45 4.58 9.85
CA PHE A 606 -12.40 3.66 10.28
C PHE A 606 -12.62 3.18 11.71
N ARG A 607 -12.99 4.08 12.62
CA ARG A 607 -13.24 3.74 14.02
C ARG A 607 -14.42 2.77 14.16
N GLU A 608 -15.51 3.03 13.43
CA GLU A 608 -16.69 2.16 13.40
C GLU A 608 -16.36 0.77 12.83
N PHE A 609 -15.65 0.71 11.71
CA PHE A 609 -15.28 -0.56 11.08
C PHE A 609 -14.22 -1.34 11.87
N ALA A 610 -13.26 -0.67 12.50
CA ALA A 610 -12.23 -1.30 13.32
C ALA A 610 -12.74 -1.80 14.68
N SER A 611 -13.76 -1.15 15.25
CA SER A 611 -14.36 -1.55 16.55
C SER A 611 -15.41 -2.66 16.43
N THR A 612 -15.95 -2.89 15.25
CA THR A 612 -16.96 -3.94 15.02
C THR A 612 -16.28 -5.31 14.95
N ASP A 613 -16.47 -6.18 15.95
CA ASP A 613 -15.93 -7.57 15.95
C ASP A 613 -16.80 -8.55 15.15
N THR A 614 -17.05 -8.25 13.86
CA THR A 614 -17.66 -9.19 12.91
C THR A 614 -16.63 -9.69 11.91
N SER A 615 -16.82 -10.93 11.40
CA SER A 615 -15.98 -11.49 10.33
C SER A 615 -16.24 -10.83 8.97
N ASP A 616 -17.36 -10.10 8.85
CA ASP A 616 -17.75 -9.39 7.64
C ASP A 616 -16.61 -8.55 7.05
N ARG A 617 -16.46 -8.64 5.72
CA ARG A 617 -15.58 -7.77 4.95
C ARG A 617 -16.09 -6.34 4.98
N LYS A 618 -15.18 -5.39 5.18
CA LYS A 618 -15.52 -3.96 5.37
C LYS A 618 -14.79 -3.08 4.38
N TRP A 619 -15.48 -2.57 3.37
CA TRP A 619 -14.88 -1.75 2.32
C TRP A 619 -15.10 -0.27 2.57
N VAL A 620 -14.00 0.49 2.64
CA VAL A 620 -14.05 1.95 2.54
C VAL A 620 -13.79 2.31 1.08
N TRP A 621 -14.84 2.74 0.40
CA TRP A 621 -14.83 3.01 -1.04
C TRP A 621 -14.74 4.50 -1.27
N PHE A 622 -13.64 4.96 -1.87
CA PHE A 622 -13.43 6.33 -2.29
C PHE A 622 -13.80 6.49 -3.76
N ASP A 623 -14.88 7.23 -4.05
CA ASP A 623 -15.30 7.56 -5.42
C ASP A 623 -15.02 9.03 -5.68
N GLY A 624 -13.95 9.32 -6.43
CA GLY A 624 -13.60 10.67 -6.84
C GLY A 624 -12.12 10.87 -7.14
N PRO A 625 -11.73 12.08 -7.59
CA PRO A 625 -10.36 12.36 -7.99
C PRO A 625 -9.35 12.19 -6.83
N ILE A 626 -8.19 11.60 -7.15
CA ILE A 626 -7.04 11.53 -6.24
C ILE A 626 -6.11 12.70 -6.51
N ASP A 627 -5.63 13.33 -5.45
CA ASP A 627 -4.51 14.27 -5.48
C ASP A 627 -3.51 13.95 -4.38
N ALA A 628 -2.27 14.41 -4.55
CA ALA A 628 -1.17 14.15 -3.63
C ALA A 628 -1.40 14.65 -2.19
N LEU A 629 -2.25 15.66 -1.96
CA LEU A 629 -2.40 16.23 -0.62
C LEU A 629 -3.13 15.28 0.33
N TRP A 630 -4.28 14.75 -0.09
CA TRP A 630 -5.11 13.95 0.82
C TRP A 630 -4.70 12.49 0.86
N ILE A 631 -4.28 11.93 -0.28
CA ILE A 631 -3.97 10.50 -0.36
C ILE A 631 -2.68 10.16 0.38
N GLU A 632 -1.74 11.11 0.50
CA GLU A 632 -0.49 10.84 1.19
C GLU A 632 -0.66 10.67 2.71
N ASN A 633 -1.69 11.28 3.29
CA ASN A 633 -2.08 11.03 4.69
C ASN A 633 -2.56 9.57 4.90
N MET A 634 -2.89 8.85 3.82
CA MET A 634 -3.26 7.44 3.84
C MET A 634 -2.09 6.48 3.62
N ASN A 635 -0.89 6.98 3.32
CA ASN A 635 0.25 6.13 2.98
C ASN A 635 0.61 5.15 4.10
N THR A 636 0.47 5.54 5.37
CA THR A 636 0.76 4.67 6.52
C THR A 636 -0.23 3.51 6.65
N VAL A 637 -1.49 3.71 6.24
CA VAL A 637 -2.52 2.66 6.26
C VAL A 637 -2.49 1.79 5.01
N LEU A 638 -2.06 2.34 3.87
CA LEU A 638 -1.90 1.60 2.61
C LEU A 638 -0.66 0.71 2.59
N ASP A 639 0.34 0.98 3.43
CA ASP A 639 1.52 0.13 3.60
C ASP A 639 1.25 -1.06 4.55
N ASP A 640 2.27 -1.91 4.73
CA ASP A 640 2.22 -3.09 5.62
C ASP A 640 1.93 -2.73 7.09
N ASN A 641 2.08 -1.46 7.47
CA ASN A 641 1.79 -0.96 8.82
C ASN A 641 0.29 -1.02 9.16
N LYS A 642 -0.61 -0.86 8.18
CA LYS A 642 -2.08 -0.91 8.36
C LYS A 642 -2.60 0.01 9.48
N LYS A 643 -1.99 1.19 9.65
CA LYS A 643 -2.33 2.18 10.69
C LYS A 643 -2.68 3.52 10.08
N LEU A 644 -3.87 4.04 10.39
CA LEU A 644 -4.26 5.39 10.06
C LEU A 644 -3.79 6.33 11.17
N CYS A 645 -2.93 7.28 10.82
CA CYS A 645 -2.42 8.28 11.76
C CYS A 645 -3.17 9.60 11.52
N LEU A 646 -3.88 10.09 12.55
CA LEU A 646 -4.58 11.36 12.48
C LEU A 646 -3.70 12.50 13.01
N MET A 647 -3.99 13.73 12.58
CA MET A 647 -3.28 14.93 13.07
C MET A 647 -3.46 15.16 14.58
N SER A 648 -4.49 14.57 15.19
CA SER A 648 -4.67 14.55 16.66
C SER A 648 -3.59 13.76 17.40
N GLY A 649 -2.82 12.93 16.69
CA GLY A 649 -1.94 11.92 17.26
C GLY A 649 -2.64 10.58 17.55
N GLU A 650 -3.95 10.47 17.31
CA GLU A 650 -4.67 9.19 17.39
C GLU A 650 -4.20 8.24 16.28
N ILE A 651 -3.92 6.99 16.65
CA ILE A 651 -3.49 5.94 15.72
C ILE A 651 -4.58 4.86 15.72
N ILE A 652 -5.29 4.72 14.59
CA ILE A 652 -6.34 3.72 14.42
C ILE A 652 -5.77 2.54 13.63
N GLN A 653 -5.75 1.36 14.25
CA GLN A 653 -5.33 0.12 13.61
C GLN A 653 -6.44 -0.42 12.70
N MET A 654 -6.12 -0.64 11.43
CA MET A 654 -7.04 -1.28 10.49
C MET A 654 -7.20 -2.76 10.81
N SER A 655 -8.44 -3.23 10.86
CA SER A 655 -8.73 -4.65 11.08
C SER A 655 -8.45 -5.49 9.81
N PRO A 656 -8.08 -6.77 9.93
CA PRO A 656 -7.78 -7.62 8.79
C PRO A 656 -8.85 -7.72 7.69
N PRO A 657 -10.18 -7.75 7.99
CA PRO A 657 -11.21 -7.86 6.94
C PRO A 657 -11.51 -6.53 6.24
N MET A 658 -10.89 -5.43 6.65
CA MET A 658 -11.09 -4.14 6.00
C MET A 658 -10.35 -4.06 4.65
N SER A 659 -10.88 -3.28 3.71
CA SER A 659 -10.21 -2.96 2.45
C SER A 659 -10.49 -1.51 2.03
N LEU A 660 -9.51 -0.89 1.38
CA LEU A 660 -9.58 0.48 0.87
C LEU A 660 -9.63 0.43 -0.65
N ILE A 661 -10.74 0.91 -1.20
CA ILE A 661 -11.02 0.83 -2.63
C ILE A 661 -11.07 2.25 -3.17
N PHE A 662 -10.36 2.52 -4.25
CA PHE A 662 -10.39 3.83 -4.91
C PHE A 662 -10.94 3.69 -6.33
N GLU A 663 -12.08 4.31 -6.60
CA GLU A 663 -12.62 4.46 -7.94
C GLU A 663 -12.23 5.82 -8.48
N VAL A 664 -11.36 5.83 -9.50
CA VAL A 664 -10.78 7.06 -10.05
C VAL A 664 -10.82 7.07 -11.56
N GLN A 665 -10.87 8.27 -12.15
CA GLN A 665 -10.75 8.43 -13.59
C GLN A 665 -9.31 8.20 -14.05
N ASP A 666 -8.38 8.97 -13.48
CA ASP A 666 -6.96 8.91 -13.78
C ASP A 666 -6.11 9.12 -12.51
N LEU A 667 -4.80 8.93 -12.65
CA LEU A 667 -3.81 9.07 -11.58
C LEU A 667 -2.76 10.13 -11.90
N SER A 668 -3.06 11.11 -12.77
CA SER A 668 -2.05 12.08 -13.22
C SER A 668 -1.56 13.00 -12.08
N GLN A 669 -2.38 13.16 -11.04
CA GLN A 669 -2.08 14.01 -9.86
C GLN A 669 -1.69 13.17 -8.63
N ALA A 670 -1.60 11.85 -8.76
CA ALA A 670 -1.15 10.97 -7.69
C ALA A 670 0.38 10.85 -7.72
N SER A 671 1.03 10.78 -6.55
CA SER A 671 2.46 10.53 -6.50
C SER A 671 2.78 9.05 -6.83
N PRO A 672 3.88 8.75 -7.54
CA PRO A 672 4.28 7.36 -7.82
C PRO A 672 4.40 6.51 -6.55
N ALA A 673 4.80 7.14 -5.44
CA ALA A 673 4.87 6.51 -4.13
C ALA A 673 3.51 6.01 -3.64
N THR A 674 2.43 6.74 -3.89
CA THR A 674 1.06 6.29 -3.56
C THR A 674 0.61 5.17 -4.49
N VAL A 675 0.80 5.33 -5.80
CA VAL A 675 0.43 4.31 -6.81
C VAL A 675 1.07 2.97 -6.48
N SER A 676 2.36 2.97 -6.13
CA SER A 676 3.10 1.74 -5.80
C SER A 676 2.56 0.95 -4.59
N ARG A 677 1.85 1.60 -3.66
CA ARG A 677 1.26 0.96 -2.46
C ARG A 677 -0.07 0.27 -2.74
N CYS A 678 -0.77 0.64 -3.81
CA CYS A 678 -2.11 0.13 -4.12
C CYS A 678 -2.09 -0.92 -5.23
N GLY A 679 -2.96 -1.92 -5.15
CA GLY A 679 -3.28 -2.76 -6.32
C GLY A 679 -3.89 -1.91 -7.43
N MET A 680 -3.70 -2.28 -8.69
CA MET A 680 -4.18 -1.50 -9.83
C MET A 680 -5.01 -2.40 -10.73
N VAL A 681 -6.23 -1.97 -11.04
CA VAL A 681 -7.09 -2.61 -12.04
C VAL A 681 -7.53 -1.51 -13.00
N TYR A 682 -7.12 -1.63 -14.26
CA TYR A 682 -7.48 -0.70 -15.32
C TYR A 682 -8.68 -1.22 -16.11
N LEU A 683 -9.68 -0.36 -16.32
CA LEU A 683 -10.91 -0.68 -17.04
C LEU A 683 -11.11 0.33 -18.19
N GLU A 684 -11.15 -0.17 -19.42
CA GLU A 684 -11.36 0.63 -20.63
C GLU A 684 -12.83 0.63 -21.06
N PRO A 685 -13.48 1.80 -21.25
CA PRO A 685 -14.86 1.86 -21.76
C PRO A 685 -15.01 1.27 -23.17
N SER A 686 -13.95 1.29 -23.98
CA SER A 686 -13.93 0.75 -25.35
C SER A 686 -14.03 -0.77 -25.39
N GLN A 687 -13.49 -1.47 -24.38
CA GLN A 687 -13.54 -2.93 -24.28
C GLN A 687 -14.98 -3.42 -23.99
N LEU A 688 -15.71 -2.70 -23.15
CA LEU A 688 -17.12 -3.01 -22.86
C LEU A 688 -18.04 -2.57 -24.01
N GLY A 689 -17.83 -1.35 -24.50
CA GLY A 689 -18.68 -0.70 -25.51
C GLY A 689 -20.10 -0.42 -25.05
N TRP A 690 -20.92 0.12 -25.96
CA TRP A 690 -22.30 0.51 -25.69
C TRP A 690 -23.32 -0.64 -25.82
N ARG A 691 -22.96 -1.76 -26.46
CA ARG A 691 -23.86 -2.89 -26.76
C ARG A 691 -24.43 -3.58 -25.51
N PRO A 692 -23.63 -3.86 -24.47
CA PRO A 692 -24.16 -4.45 -23.24
C PRO A 692 -25.16 -3.51 -22.55
N ILE A 693 -24.86 -2.21 -22.53
CA ILE A 693 -25.73 -1.16 -21.98
C ILE A 693 -27.06 -1.10 -22.74
N MET A 694 -27.01 -1.16 -24.07
CA MET A 694 -28.20 -1.18 -24.93
C MET A 694 -29.07 -2.41 -24.67
N THR A 695 -28.46 -3.59 -24.54
CA THR A 695 -29.21 -4.83 -24.33
C THR A 695 -29.89 -4.84 -22.97
N SER A 696 -29.20 -4.41 -21.91
CA SER A 696 -29.78 -4.23 -20.58
C SER A 696 -30.90 -3.20 -20.56
N TRP A 697 -30.73 -2.08 -21.26
CA TRP A 697 -31.77 -1.05 -21.40
C TRP A 697 -32.99 -1.58 -22.16
N ALA A 698 -32.80 -2.34 -23.24
CA ALA A 698 -33.89 -2.89 -24.04
C ALA A 698 -34.79 -3.84 -23.23
N LEU A 699 -34.23 -4.61 -22.29
CA LEU A 699 -35.00 -5.47 -21.38
C LEU A 699 -35.90 -4.68 -20.42
N GLN A 700 -35.52 -3.45 -20.08
CA GLN A 700 -36.26 -2.55 -19.20
C GLN A 700 -37.35 -1.76 -19.92
N LEU A 701 -37.46 -1.87 -21.26
CA LEU A 701 -38.50 -1.19 -22.02
C LEU A 701 -39.90 -1.80 -21.76
N PRO A 702 -40.99 -1.02 -21.94
CA PRO A 702 -42.36 -1.51 -21.83
C PRO A 702 -42.63 -2.69 -22.78
N GLN A 703 -43.56 -3.58 -22.40
CA GLN A 703 -43.85 -4.81 -23.13
C GLN A 703 -44.20 -4.57 -24.61
N ALA A 704 -44.97 -3.52 -24.91
CA ALA A 704 -45.34 -3.14 -26.28
C ALA A 704 -44.12 -2.84 -27.18
N VAL A 705 -43.03 -2.32 -26.60
CA VAL A 705 -41.79 -2.00 -27.33
C VAL A 705 -40.85 -3.22 -27.40
N ARG A 706 -40.91 -4.12 -26.39
CA ARG A 706 -40.12 -5.36 -26.40
C ARG A 706 -40.47 -6.30 -27.56
N GLU A 707 -41.71 -6.26 -28.05
CA GLU A 707 -42.09 -7.00 -29.27
C GLU A 707 -41.34 -6.51 -30.52
N GLU A 708 -40.86 -5.26 -30.52
CA GLU A 708 -40.06 -4.64 -31.58
C GLU A 708 -38.56 -4.58 -31.26
N ASP A 709 -38.08 -5.35 -30.27
CA ASP A 709 -36.67 -5.38 -29.83
C ASP A 709 -35.70 -5.65 -31.01
N ALA A 710 -36.09 -6.53 -31.94
CA ALA A 710 -35.32 -6.79 -33.15
C ALA A 710 -35.16 -5.54 -34.03
N THR A 711 -36.20 -4.72 -34.16
CA THR A 711 -36.17 -3.45 -34.90
C THR A 711 -35.26 -2.45 -34.19
N VAL A 712 -35.39 -2.30 -32.87
CA VAL A 712 -34.58 -1.39 -32.05
C VAL A 712 -33.09 -1.75 -32.15
N LYS A 713 -32.73 -3.01 -31.92
CA LYS A 713 -31.36 -3.50 -32.03
C LYS A 713 -30.76 -3.29 -33.42
N ALA A 714 -31.54 -3.56 -34.48
CA ALA A 714 -31.12 -3.34 -35.85
C ALA A 714 -30.84 -1.84 -36.12
N MET A 715 -31.63 -0.93 -35.58
CA MET A 715 -31.41 0.51 -35.73
C MET A 715 -30.14 0.99 -35.01
N PHE A 716 -29.89 0.48 -33.81
CA PHE A 716 -28.66 0.77 -33.08
C PHE A 716 -27.43 0.32 -33.88
N GLU A 717 -27.37 -0.93 -34.33
CA GLU A 717 -26.22 -1.43 -35.10
C GLU A 717 -26.05 -0.73 -36.46
N TRP A 718 -27.15 -0.31 -37.10
CA TRP A 718 -27.11 0.35 -38.40
C TRP A 718 -26.68 1.82 -38.30
N MET A 719 -27.29 2.62 -37.44
CA MET A 719 -27.13 4.08 -37.47
C MET A 719 -26.11 4.61 -36.46
N LEU A 720 -25.95 3.98 -35.29
CA LEU A 720 -25.14 4.54 -34.20
C LEU A 720 -23.62 4.51 -34.49
N PRO A 721 -23.00 3.39 -34.92
CA PRO A 721 -21.56 3.37 -35.21
C PRO A 721 -21.13 4.36 -36.31
N PRO A 722 -21.84 4.45 -37.46
CA PRO A 722 -21.52 5.46 -38.48
C PRO A 722 -21.70 6.89 -37.97
N ALA A 723 -22.76 7.17 -37.19
CA ALA A 723 -23.01 8.50 -36.65
C ALA A 723 -21.91 8.95 -35.68
N LEU A 724 -21.49 8.07 -34.76
CA LEU A 724 -20.37 8.33 -33.86
C LEU A 724 -19.08 8.58 -34.63
N ARG A 725 -18.76 7.72 -35.62
CA ARG A 725 -17.58 7.87 -36.46
C ARG A 725 -17.59 9.18 -37.25
N PHE A 726 -18.74 9.57 -37.80
CA PHE A 726 -18.88 10.81 -38.54
C PHE A 726 -18.64 12.01 -37.62
N MET A 727 -19.30 12.02 -36.45
CA MET A 727 -19.18 13.10 -35.48
C MET A 727 -17.73 13.27 -35.02
N ARG A 728 -17.02 12.19 -34.64
CA ARG A 728 -15.62 12.27 -34.19
C ARG A 728 -14.64 12.77 -35.26
N LYS A 729 -14.93 12.54 -36.56
CA LYS A 729 -14.02 12.85 -37.66
C LYS A 729 -14.31 14.19 -38.35
N TYR A 730 -15.57 14.59 -38.44
CA TYR A 730 -16.02 15.70 -39.30
C TYR A 730 -16.71 16.84 -38.55
N CYS A 731 -17.08 16.65 -37.28
CA CYS A 731 -17.72 17.65 -36.44
C CYS A 731 -16.78 18.13 -35.33
N LYS A 732 -17.02 19.33 -34.80
CA LYS A 732 -16.32 19.87 -33.64
C LYS A 732 -17.27 19.98 -32.46
N GLU A 733 -16.85 19.43 -31.32
CA GLU A 733 -17.62 19.52 -30.07
C GLU A 733 -17.11 20.64 -29.17
N LEU A 734 -18.03 21.28 -28.44
CA LEU A 734 -17.73 22.33 -27.45
C LEU A 734 -17.15 21.75 -26.16
N VAL A 735 -17.59 20.55 -25.79
CA VAL A 735 -17.13 19.80 -24.60
C VAL A 735 -16.86 18.37 -25.06
N PRO A 736 -15.70 17.78 -24.69
CA PRO A 736 -15.41 16.40 -25.06
C PRO A 736 -16.42 15.44 -24.44
N THR A 737 -16.96 14.54 -25.25
CA THR A 737 -17.90 13.50 -24.84
C THR A 737 -17.32 12.12 -25.09
N GLN A 738 -17.87 11.08 -24.46
CA GLN A 738 -17.55 9.69 -24.78
C GLN A 738 -18.67 9.02 -25.56
N ASP A 739 -18.32 8.02 -26.38
CA ASP A 739 -19.26 7.30 -27.23
C ASP A 739 -20.35 6.60 -26.41
N ASN A 740 -19.99 6.01 -25.27
CA ASN A 740 -20.95 5.37 -24.36
C ASN A 740 -21.91 6.39 -23.73
N ASN A 741 -21.45 7.60 -23.40
CA ASN A 741 -22.32 8.67 -22.90
C ASN A 741 -23.33 9.09 -23.97
N LEU A 742 -22.90 9.28 -25.22
CA LEU A 742 -23.79 9.65 -26.32
C LEU A 742 -24.81 8.56 -26.62
N ALA A 743 -24.38 7.29 -26.62
CA ALA A 743 -25.27 6.14 -26.77
C ALA A 743 -26.28 6.06 -25.62
N ARG A 744 -25.88 6.35 -24.38
CA ARG A 744 -26.79 6.38 -23.23
C ARG A 744 -27.77 7.56 -23.31
N SER A 745 -27.34 8.73 -23.75
CA SER A 745 -28.21 9.88 -24.02
C SER A 745 -29.26 9.54 -25.10
N LEU A 746 -28.86 8.84 -26.16
CA LEU A 746 -29.78 8.33 -27.18
C LEU A 746 -30.85 7.41 -26.57
N MET A 747 -30.43 6.43 -25.75
CA MET A 747 -31.34 5.51 -25.05
C MET A 747 -32.34 6.25 -24.16
N TYR A 748 -31.89 7.25 -23.39
CA TYR A 748 -32.77 8.06 -22.54
C TYR A 748 -33.78 8.86 -23.36
N LEU A 749 -33.37 9.49 -24.46
CA LEU A 749 -34.29 10.24 -25.31
C LEU A 749 -35.35 9.33 -25.94
N ILE A 750 -34.96 8.13 -26.40
CA ILE A 750 -35.90 7.14 -26.93
C ILE A 750 -36.90 6.72 -25.84
N GLU A 751 -36.41 6.39 -24.65
CA GLU A 751 -37.23 5.98 -23.51
C GLU A 751 -38.26 7.06 -23.14
N MET A 752 -37.84 8.31 -23.02
CA MET A 752 -38.71 9.43 -22.64
C MET A 752 -39.78 9.70 -23.71
N MET A 753 -39.41 9.73 -24.99
CA MET A 753 -40.34 9.99 -26.10
C MET A 753 -41.34 8.84 -26.29
N LEU A 754 -40.91 7.59 -26.08
CA LEU A 754 -41.80 6.43 -26.15
C LEU A 754 -42.80 6.43 -24.99
N LYS A 755 -42.36 6.72 -23.77
CA LYS A 755 -43.25 6.82 -22.61
C LYS A 755 -44.28 7.95 -22.78
N ASP A 756 -43.85 9.11 -23.28
CA ASP A 756 -44.76 10.22 -23.59
C ASP A 756 -45.79 9.86 -24.67
N GLY A 757 -45.39 9.08 -25.67
CA GLY A 757 -46.28 8.67 -26.76
C GLY A 757 -47.23 7.53 -26.41
N LEU A 758 -46.82 6.60 -25.55
CA LEU A 758 -47.65 5.46 -25.13
C LEU A 758 -48.61 5.82 -23.98
N GLY A 759 -48.32 6.88 -23.20
CA GLY A 759 -49.14 7.27 -22.05
C GLY A 759 -49.18 6.19 -20.97
N ASP A 760 -50.28 6.14 -20.20
CA ASP A 760 -50.51 5.14 -19.14
C ASP A 760 -50.87 3.74 -19.70
N ASP A 761 -51.21 3.63 -20.99
CA ASP A 761 -51.59 2.37 -21.67
C ASP A 761 -50.36 1.55 -22.10
N LEU A 762 -49.45 1.28 -21.15
CA LEU A 762 -48.20 0.54 -21.36
C LEU A 762 -48.39 -0.93 -21.77
N GLU A 763 -49.62 -1.44 -21.74
CA GLU A 763 -50.00 -2.83 -22.00
C GLU A 763 -50.73 -3.03 -23.34
N SER A 764 -51.22 -1.96 -23.99
CA SER A 764 -52.01 -2.08 -25.21
C SER A 764 -51.15 -2.07 -26.48
N LYS A 765 -51.41 -3.02 -27.39
CA LYS A 765 -50.67 -3.18 -28.64
C LYS A 765 -51.03 -2.06 -29.61
N ASN A 766 -50.21 -1.03 -29.71
CA ASN A 766 -50.41 0.04 -30.69
C ASN A 766 -49.89 -0.42 -32.08
N PRO A 767 -50.75 -0.50 -33.11
CA PRO A 767 -50.35 -0.95 -34.45
C PRO A 767 -49.32 -0.03 -35.13
N ASN A 768 -49.12 1.21 -34.65
CA ASN A 768 -48.14 2.15 -35.17
C ASN A 768 -46.79 2.13 -34.42
N CYS A 769 -46.61 1.22 -33.45
CA CYS A 769 -45.42 1.19 -32.58
C CYS A 769 -44.11 1.08 -33.38
N LYS A 770 -44.05 0.21 -34.39
CA LYS A 770 -42.87 0.07 -35.26
C LYS A 770 -42.48 1.38 -35.95
N THR A 771 -43.45 2.09 -36.53
CA THR A 771 -43.24 3.39 -37.17
C THR A 771 -42.78 4.45 -36.17
N TRP A 772 -43.38 4.48 -34.97
CA TRP A 772 -42.98 5.42 -33.92
C TRP A 772 -41.55 5.16 -33.44
N VAL A 773 -41.18 3.90 -33.21
CA VAL A 773 -39.82 3.51 -32.81
C VAL A 773 -38.80 3.98 -33.84
N GLN A 774 -39.07 3.80 -35.13
CA GLN A 774 -38.18 4.27 -36.20
C GLN A 774 -37.98 5.78 -36.18
N SER A 775 -39.06 6.57 -36.18
CA SER A 775 -38.97 8.03 -36.24
C SER A 775 -38.45 8.63 -34.93
N ILE A 776 -38.81 8.07 -33.77
CA ILE A 776 -38.27 8.48 -32.47
C ILE A 776 -36.78 8.21 -32.41
N PHE A 777 -36.31 7.03 -32.84
CA PHE A 777 -34.89 6.73 -32.86
C PHE A 777 -34.10 7.76 -33.68
N ILE A 778 -34.59 8.11 -34.87
CA ILE A 778 -33.95 9.11 -35.74
C ILE A 778 -33.92 10.48 -35.04
N TRP A 779 -35.05 10.92 -34.48
CA TRP A 779 -35.11 12.18 -33.73
C TRP A 779 -34.16 12.19 -32.54
N SER A 780 -34.13 11.11 -31.76
CA SER A 780 -33.24 10.96 -30.62
C SER A 780 -31.77 10.91 -31.02
N LEU A 781 -31.42 10.33 -32.19
CA LEU A 781 -30.04 10.33 -32.72
C LEU A 781 -29.57 11.75 -33.06
N ILE A 782 -30.45 12.54 -33.68
CA ILE A 782 -30.19 13.96 -33.99
C ILE A 782 -29.96 14.76 -32.70
N TRP A 783 -30.79 14.56 -31.68
CA TRP A 783 -30.75 15.31 -30.42
C TRP A 783 -29.82 14.74 -29.33
N SER A 784 -29.14 13.63 -29.60
CA SER A 784 -28.06 13.07 -28.76
C SER A 784 -26.70 13.25 -29.44
N VAL A 785 -26.37 12.40 -30.42
CA VAL A 785 -25.08 12.39 -31.13
C VAL A 785 -24.91 13.65 -32.00
N GLY A 786 -25.97 14.06 -32.71
CA GLY A 786 -25.92 15.24 -33.57
C GLY A 786 -25.94 16.57 -32.81
N ALA A 787 -26.34 16.58 -31.54
CA ALA A 787 -26.58 17.81 -30.78
C ALA A 787 -25.31 18.46 -30.20
N THR A 788 -24.25 17.66 -29.97
CA THR A 788 -23.00 18.11 -29.34
C THR A 788 -22.08 18.89 -30.28
N SER A 789 -22.37 18.85 -31.59
CA SER A 789 -21.64 19.57 -32.63
C SER A 789 -21.98 21.07 -32.68
N ASP A 790 -21.04 21.85 -33.18
CA ASP A 790 -21.23 23.27 -33.50
C ASP A 790 -22.14 23.49 -34.72
N GLY A 791 -22.45 24.76 -35.06
CA GLY A 791 -23.38 25.08 -36.14
C GLY A 791 -23.00 24.49 -37.51
N ASP A 792 -21.73 24.61 -37.92
CA ASP A 792 -21.21 24.02 -39.17
C ASP A 792 -21.22 22.47 -39.09
N GLY A 793 -20.91 21.91 -37.92
CA GLY A 793 -21.04 20.48 -37.67
C GLY A 793 -22.47 19.95 -37.85
N ARG A 794 -23.49 20.70 -37.39
CA ARG A 794 -24.91 20.36 -37.57
C ARG A 794 -25.33 20.37 -39.04
N ASP A 795 -24.88 21.35 -39.82
CA ASP A 795 -25.16 21.40 -41.26
C ASP A 795 -24.53 20.22 -42.02
N ARG A 796 -23.33 19.80 -41.62
CA ARG A 796 -22.67 18.60 -42.18
C ARG A 796 -23.38 17.32 -41.77
N PHE A 797 -23.79 17.22 -40.49
CA PHE A 797 -24.50 16.06 -39.97
C PHE A 797 -25.88 15.89 -40.62
N ASP A 798 -26.61 16.99 -40.88
CA ASP A 798 -27.87 16.99 -41.63
C ASP A 798 -27.69 16.36 -43.03
N LYS A 799 -26.74 16.88 -43.82
CA LYS A 799 -26.46 16.38 -45.17
C LYS A 799 -26.09 14.90 -45.15
N TRP A 800 -25.18 14.53 -44.26
CA TRP A 800 -24.75 13.14 -44.10
C TRP A 800 -25.91 12.21 -43.71
N LEU A 801 -26.72 12.58 -42.72
CA LEU A 801 -27.81 11.73 -42.24
C LEU A 801 -28.87 11.51 -43.34
N ARG A 802 -29.19 12.55 -44.12
CA ARG A 802 -30.12 12.44 -45.26
C ARG A 802 -29.57 11.54 -46.37
N GLU A 803 -28.29 11.68 -46.71
CA GLU A 803 -27.63 10.80 -47.69
C GLU A 803 -27.53 9.36 -47.21
N PHE A 804 -27.25 9.16 -45.91
CA PHE A 804 -27.16 7.86 -45.28
C PHE A 804 -28.51 7.13 -45.29
N MET A 805 -29.60 7.82 -44.94
CA MET A 805 -30.96 7.25 -45.01
C MET A 805 -31.41 6.89 -46.44
N GLN A 806 -30.81 7.49 -47.47
CA GLN A 806 -31.06 7.14 -48.88
C GLN A 806 -30.29 5.89 -49.33
N GLY A 807 -29.50 5.27 -48.46
CA GLY A 807 -28.76 4.03 -48.76
C GLY A 807 -27.49 4.24 -49.59
N LYS A 808 -26.90 5.45 -49.57
CA LYS A 808 -25.68 5.77 -50.33
C LYS A 808 -24.38 5.22 -49.71
N ASP A 809 -24.44 4.67 -48.49
CA ASP A 809 -23.28 4.07 -47.83
C ASP A 809 -23.24 2.55 -48.07
N GLU A 810 -22.33 2.11 -48.94
CA GLU A 810 -22.14 0.68 -49.27
C GLU A 810 -21.64 -0.14 -48.06
N LYS A 811 -21.02 0.49 -47.06
CA LYS A 811 -20.47 -0.22 -45.89
C LYS A 811 -21.51 -0.53 -44.83
N PHE A 812 -22.58 0.25 -44.77
CA PHE A 812 -23.67 0.09 -43.80
C PHE A 812 -25.04 0.11 -44.50
N PRO A 813 -25.34 -0.93 -45.30
CA PRO A 813 -26.61 -1.02 -46.01
C PRO A 813 -27.78 -1.15 -45.03
N MET A 814 -28.95 -0.64 -45.43
CA MET A 814 -30.15 -0.68 -44.59
C MET A 814 -30.58 -2.14 -44.30
N PRO A 815 -30.69 -2.55 -43.02
CA PRO A 815 -31.13 -3.89 -42.65
C PRO A 815 -32.54 -4.23 -43.16
N SER A 816 -32.72 -5.45 -43.67
CA SER A 816 -34.02 -5.97 -44.13
C SER A 816 -35.10 -5.96 -43.04
N THR A 817 -34.71 -6.06 -41.77
CA THR A 817 -35.59 -6.00 -40.59
C THR A 817 -36.28 -4.64 -40.44
N ILE A 818 -35.60 -3.55 -40.83
CA ILE A 818 -36.10 -2.18 -40.74
C ILE A 818 -37.01 -1.86 -41.92
N GLY A 819 -36.70 -2.39 -43.12
CA GLY A 819 -37.54 -2.23 -44.31
C GLY A 819 -37.39 -0.86 -44.97
N LYS A 820 -38.48 -0.10 -45.11
CA LYS A 820 -38.46 1.31 -45.57
C LYS A 820 -38.82 2.20 -44.37
N ILE A 821 -38.20 3.38 -44.26
CA ILE A 821 -38.62 4.38 -43.28
C ILE A 821 -40.04 4.85 -43.65
N ASP A 822 -41.01 4.49 -42.81
CA ASP A 822 -42.44 4.74 -43.05
C ASP A 822 -42.79 6.23 -43.12
N VAL A 823 -42.14 7.04 -42.28
CA VAL A 823 -42.39 8.49 -42.14
C VAL A 823 -41.07 9.24 -42.30
N PRO A 824 -40.67 9.60 -43.55
CA PRO A 824 -39.42 10.30 -43.81
C PRO A 824 -39.46 11.75 -43.28
N ILE A 825 -38.28 12.28 -42.94
CA ILE A 825 -38.13 13.69 -42.55
C ILE A 825 -38.40 14.56 -43.79
N PRO A 826 -39.14 15.67 -43.67
CA PRO A 826 -39.34 16.59 -44.79
C PRO A 826 -38.02 17.14 -45.38
N ASP A 827 -37.99 17.37 -46.69
CA ASP A 827 -36.80 17.84 -47.43
C ASP A 827 -36.50 19.34 -47.24
N GLN A 828 -37.46 20.12 -46.74
CA GLN A 828 -37.30 21.55 -46.51
C GLN A 828 -36.54 21.79 -45.20
N GLY A 829 -35.55 22.68 -45.18
CA GLY A 829 -34.79 22.98 -43.96
C GLY A 829 -33.92 21.81 -43.47
N THR A 830 -33.36 21.97 -42.28
CA THR A 830 -32.47 20.99 -41.64
C THR A 830 -33.25 19.95 -40.83
N VAL A 831 -32.65 18.79 -40.56
CA VAL A 831 -33.23 17.76 -39.67
C VAL A 831 -33.51 18.30 -38.25
N TYR A 832 -32.85 19.37 -37.82
CA TYR A 832 -33.06 20.01 -36.52
C TYR A 832 -34.30 20.92 -36.48
N ASP A 833 -34.89 21.27 -37.63
CA ASP A 833 -36.07 22.14 -37.76
C ASP A 833 -37.40 21.42 -37.47
N TYR A 834 -37.36 20.11 -37.24
CA TYR A 834 -38.55 19.29 -37.03
C TYR A 834 -38.57 18.60 -35.67
N LEU A 835 -39.78 18.46 -35.12
CA LEU A 835 -40.13 17.62 -33.99
C LEU A 835 -41.01 16.46 -34.48
N PHE A 836 -40.81 15.27 -33.92
CA PHE A 836 -41.70 14.15 -34.18
C PHE A 836 -42.84 14.09 -33.14
N GLU A 837 -44.08 14.12 -33.60
CA GLU A 837 -45.27 14.01 -32.76
C GLU A 837 -45.89 12.60 -32.89
N THR A 838 -46.12 11.95 -31.74
CA THR A 838 -46.66 10.57 -31.60
C THR A 838 -48.19 10.51 -31.69
N LYS A 839 -48.79 11.26 -32.62
CA LYS A 839 -50.25 11.22 -32.88
C LYS A 839 -50.56 10.40 -34.15
N GLY A 840 -51.50 9.46 -34.05
CA GLY A 840 -51.87 8.58 -35.18
C GLY A 840 -50.69 7.73 -35.66
N ARG A 841 -50.36 7.76 -36.96
CA ARG A 841 -49.16 7.09 -37.52
C ARG A 841 -47.84 7.80 -37.17
N GLY A 842 -47.90 9.00 -36.59
CA GLY A 842 -46.75 9.85 -36.31
C GLY A 842 -46.48 10.85 -37.43
N LYS A 843 -46.10 12.09 -37.08
CA LYS A 843 -45.87 13.18 -38.03
C LYS A 843 -44.72 14.08 -37.61
N TRP A 844 -43.91 14.52 -38.56
CA TRP A 844 -42.92 15.58 -38.37
C TRP A 844 -43.59 16.96 -38.45
N ILE A 845 -43.46 17.75 -37.39
CA ILE A 845 -43.98 19.12 -37.29
C ILE A 845 -42.82 20.11 -37.21
N PRO A 846 -42.84 21.23 -37.98
CA PRO A 846 -41.87 22.29 -37.83
C PRO A 846 -41.94 22.93 -36.44
N TRP A 847 -40.79 23.25 -35.84
CA TRP A 847 -40.73 23.94 -34.54
C TRP A 847 -41.41 25.31 -34.56
N THR A 848 -41.57 25.94 -35.73
CA THR A 848 -42.31 27.20 -35.89
C THR A 848 -43.77 27.11 -35.42
N ASN A 849 -44.37 25.93 -35.48
CA ASN A 849 -45.75 25.72 -35.05
C ASN A 849 -45.91 25.72 -33.52
N MET A 850 -44.82 25.55 -32.77
CA MET A 850 -44.78 25.58 -31.30
C MET A 850 -44.59 27.00 -30.74
N ILE A 851 -44.28 27.98 -31.59
CA ILE A 851 -44.08 29.38 -31.19
C ILE A 851 -45.47 30.01 -31.02
N SER A 852 -45.86 30.36 -29.79
CA SER A 852 -47.10 31.11 -29.57
C SER A 852 -46.94 32.54 -30.10
N SER A 853 -47.89 32.98 -30.93
CA SER A 853 -47.90 34.33 -31.53
C SER A 853 -48.33 35.43 -30.56
N THR A 854 -48.56 35.12 -29.28
CA THR A 854 -49.04 36.06 -28.25
C THR A 854 -47.87 36.60 -27.42
N LEU A 855 -47.18 37.61 -27.96
CA LEU A 855 -46.36 38.52 -27.15
C LEU A 855 -47.30 39.46 -26.37
N THR A 856 -47.85 39.00 -25.25
CA THR A 856 -48.47 39.89 -24.25
C THR A 856 -47.38 40.43 -23.33
N ALA A 857 -46.51 41.29 -23.87
CA ALA A 857 -45.62 42.10 -23.04
C ALA A 857 -46.44 43.26 -22.49
N ASP A 858 -46.69 43.26 -21.18
CA ASP A 858 -47.32 44.40 -20.50
C ASP A 858 -46.36 45.60 -20.57
N LYS A 859 -46.86 46.82 -20.80
CA LYS A 859 -46.00 48.01 -21.02
C LYS A 859 -45.07 48.36 -19.84
N ASN A 860 -45.25 47.71 -18.69
CA ASN A 860 -44.47 47.89 -17.47
C ASN A 860 -43.35 46.84 -17.26
N THR A 861 -43.23 45.83 -18.13
CA THR A 861 -42.15 44.82 -18.02
C THR A 861 -40.81 45.42 -18.43
N LYS A 862 -39.75 45.21 -17.65
CA LYS A 862 -38.41 45.73 -18.01
C LYS A 862 -37.93 45.10 -19.32
N MET A 863 -37.30 45.89 -20.18
CA MET A 863 -36.76 45.42 -21.46
C MET A 863 -35.81 44.21 -21.29
N SER A 864 -35.11 44.12 -20.17
CA SER A 864 -34.21 43.00 -19.81
C SER A 864 -34.94 41.68 -19.48
N GLU A 865 -36.26 41.71 -19.28
CA GLU A 865 -37.10 40.57 -18.92
C GLU A 865 -37.97 40.09 -20.09
N ILE A 866 -37.96 40.82 -21.22
CA ILE A 866 -38.72 40.45 -22.42
C ILE A 866 -37.95 39.38 -23.20
N LEU A 867 -38.50 38.18 -23.25
CA LEU A 867 -37.96 37.06 -23.99
C LEU A 867 -38.73 36.90 -25.31
N VAL A 868 -38.04 37.08 -26.43
CA VAL A 868 -38.65 36.84 -27.75
C VAL A 868 -38.63 35.35 -28.04
N PRO A 869 -39.78 34.68 -28.19
CA PRO A 869 -39.79 33.25 -28.46
C PRO A 869 -39.24 32.99 -29.87
N THR A 870 -38.12 32.26 -29.94
CA THR A 870 -37.49 31.83 -31.18
C THR A 870 -37.64 30.32 -31.37
N MET A 871 -37.27 29.81 -32.54
CA MET A 871 -37.23 28.37 -32.80
C MET A 871 -36.34 27.63 -31.79
N ASP A 872 -35.19 28.21 -31.44
CA ASP A 872 -34.27 27.66 -30.44
C ASP A 872 -34.87 27.65 -29.04
N THR A 873 -35.61 28.70 -28.67
CA THR A 873 -36.36 28.75 -27.41
C THR A 873 -37.38 27.61 -27.34
N ALA A 874 -38.10 27.33 -28.43
CA ALA A 874 -39.06 26.22 -28.49
C ALA A 874 -38.37 24.85 -28.35
N ARG A 875 -37.27 24.62 -29.08
CA ARG A 875 -36.47 23.38 -29.04
C ARG A 875 -35.98 23.05 -27.64
N TYR A 876 -35.27 23.99 -27.02
CA TYR A 876 -34.67 23.78 -25.70
C TYR A 876 -35.73 23.68 -24.60
N THR A 877 -36.80 24.48 -24.68
CA THR A 877 -37.90 24.39 -23.70
C THR A 877 -38.59 23.03 -23.75
N TYR A 878 -38.81 22.48 -24.95
CA TYR A 878 -39.40 21.15 -25.11
C TYR A 878 -38.51 20.05 -24.52
N ILE A 879 -37.23 20.02 -24.86
CA ILE A 879 -36.28 19.02 -24.33
C ILE A 879 -36.20 19.11 -22.80
N MET A 880 -36.16 20.34 -22.26
CA MET A 880 -36.16 20.56 -20.82
C MET A 880 -37.45 20.07 -20.14
N ASP A 881 -38.60 20.29 -20.78
CA ASP A 881 -39.89 19.83 -20.27
C ASP A 881 -39.96 18.30 -20.22
N VAL A 882 -39.53 17.63 -21.29
CA VAL A 882 -39.43 16.16 -21.35
C VAL A 882 -38.50 15.63 -20.26
N CYS A 883 -37.30 16.20 -20.12
CA CYS A 883 -36.35 15.78 -19.08
C CYS A 883 -36.89 16.00 -17.67
N ILE A 884 -37.55 17.13 -17.38
CA ILE A 884 -38.13 17.41 -16.06
C ILE A 884 -39.25 16.42 -15.73
N ARG A 885 -40.16 16.13 -16.67
CA ARG A 885 -41.27 15.18 -16.47
C ARG A 885 -40.76 13.79 -16.13
N HIS A 886 -39.69 13.34 -16.79
CA HIS A 886 -39.06 12.04 -16.54
C HIS A 886 -37.96 12.04 -15.47
N GLY A 887 -37.71 13.17 -14.80
CA GLY A 887 -36.70 13.28 -13.75
C GLY A 887 -35.25 13.04 -14.24
N ARG A 888 -34.94 13.40 -15.48
CA ARG A 888 -33.60 13.30 -16.07
C ARG A 888 -32.85 14.62 -16.00
N THR A 889 -31.55 14.55 -15.72
CA THR A 889 -30.65 15.71 -15.67
C THR A 889 -30.24 16.15 -17.07
N LEU A 890 -30.01 17.46 -17.24
CA LEU A 890 -29.66 18.07 -18.51
C LEU A 890 -28.57 19.12 -18.31
N MET A 891 -27.62 19.20 -19.25
CA MET A 891 -26.58 20.22 -19.27
C MET A 891 -26.68 21.06 -20.54
N TYR A 892 -26.82 22.39 -20.39
CA TYR A 892 -26.75 23.33 -21.50
C TYR A 892 -25.36 23.93 -21.60
N VAL A 893 -24.73 23.74 -22.76
CA VAL A 893 -23.40 24.29 -23.05
C VAL A 893 -23.47 25.27 -24.20
N GLY A 894 -22.74 26.37 -24.10
CA GLY A 894 -22.60 27.36 -25.17
C GLY A 894 -21.81 28.57 -24.71
N PRO A 895 -21.53 29.53 -25.61
CA PRO A 895 -20.83 30.77 -25.25
C PRO A 895 -21.65 31.65 -24.28
N THR A 896 -20.98 32.58 -23.62
CA THR A 896 -21.65 33.58 -22.75
C THR A 896 -22.50 34.53 -23.59
N GLY A 897 -23.60 35.04 -23.01
CA GLY A 897 -24.47 36.03 -23.68
C GLY A 897 -25.53 35.48 -24.65
N VAL A 898 -25.64 34.16 -24.84
CA VAL A 898 -26.65 33.55 -25.75
C VAL A 898 -28.01 33.26 -25.10
N GLY A 899 -28.33 33.89 -23.97
CA GLY A 899 -29.64 33.79 -23.33
C GLY A 899 -29.93 32.49 -22.54
N LYS A 900 -28.98 31.53 -22.46
CA LYS A 900 -29.17 30.21 -21.80
C LYS A 900 -29.87 30.30 -20.43
N SER A 901 -29.32 31.11 -19.53
CA SER A 901 -29.82 31.24 -18.15
C SER A 901 -31.20 31.90 -18.10
N VAL A 902 -31.51 32.78 -19.06
CA VAL A 902 -32.80 33.46 -19.15
C VAL A 902 -33.90 32.48 -19.56
N TYR A 903 -33.65 31.64 -20.58
CA TYR A 903 -34.61 30.62 -21.03
C TYR A 903 -34.97 29.64 -19.92
N ILE A 904 -33.95 29.19 -19.17
CA ILE A 904 -34.14 28.21 -18.09
C ILE A 904 -34.88 28.84 -16.90
N LYS A 905 -34.49 30.06 -16.50
CA LYS A 905 -35.16 30.79 -15.41
C LYS A 905 -36.63 31.06 -15.73
N ASP A 906 -36.94 31.49 -16.96
CA ASP A 906 -38.32 31.74 -17.38
C ASP A 906 -39.18 30.47 -17.28
N LYS A 907 -38.69 29.34 -17.83
CA LYS A 907 -39.44 28.08 -17.77
C LYS A 907 -39.64 27.59 -16.33
N LEU A 908 -38.63 27.68 -15.47
CA LEU A 908 -38.73 27.24 -14.08
C LEU A 908 -39.64 28.13 -13.21
N MET A 909 -39.74 29.43 -13.51
CA MET A 909 -40.53 30.39 -12.70
C MET A 909 -41.96 30.56 -13.20
N ASN A 910 -42.17 30.60 -14.52
CA ASN A 910 -43.42 31.01 -15.14
C ASN A 910 -44.17 29.85 -15.81
N ASN A 911 -43.46 28.85 -16.34
CA ASN A 911 -44.03 27.80 -17.20
C ASN A 911 -43.94 26.38 -16.59
N LEU A 912 -43.85 26.28 -15.27
CA LEU A 912 -43.81 25.03 -14.51
C LEU A 912 -44.83 25.07 -13.35
N SER A 913 -45.47 23.93 -13.07
CA SER A 913 -46.44 23.80 -11.97
C SER A 913 -45.79 24.07 -10.62
N LYS A 914 -46.27 25.10 -9.91
CA LYS A 914 -45.79 25.48 -8.57
C LYS A 914 -46.26 24.51 -7.48
N ASP A 915 -47.25 23.69 -7.77
CA ASP A 915 -47.78 22.70 -6.85
C ASP A 915 -46.91 21.44 -6.85
N ASP A 916 -46.41 21.04 -8.03
CA ASP A 916 -45.63 19.81 -8.18
C ASP A 916 -44.11 20.03 -8.02
N TYR A 917 -43.61 21.23 -8.33
CA TYR A 917 -42.18 21.49 -8.40
C TYR A 917 -41.73 22.67 -7.53
N LEU A 918 -40.53 22.54 -6.97
CA LEU A 918 -39.81 23.59 -6.23
C LEU A 918 -38.51 23.94 -6.97
N PRO A 919 -38.48 25.06 -7.73
CA PRO A 919 -37.28 25.50 -8.41
C PRO A 919 -36.29 26.16 -7.43
N MET A 920 -35.02 25.78 -7.56
CA MET A 920 -33.89 26.31 -6.81
C MET A 920 -32.84 26.85 -7.76
N PHE A 921 -32.33 28.04 -7.46
CA PHE A 921 -31.31 28.72 -8.28
C PHE A 921 -30.02 28.80 -7.47
N VAL A 922 -28.96 28.19 -8.00
CA VAL A 922 -27.62 28.21 -7.45
C VAL A 922 -26.72 28.87 -8.49
N ASN A 923 -26.08 29.98 -8.15
CA ASN A 923 -25.16 30.65 -9.05
C ASN A 923 -23.74 30.39 -8.58
N PHE A 924 -22.92 29.82 -9.45
CA PHE A 924 -21.51 29.62 -9.15
C PHE A 924 -20.67 30.85 -9.52
N SER A 925 -19.63 31.04 -8.73
CA SER A 925 -18.62 32.08 -8.89
C SER A 925 -17.25 31.45 -8.67
N ALA A 926 -16.18 32.14 -9.06
CA ALA A 926 -14.81 31.67 -8.84
C ALA A 926 -14.49 31.35 -7.36
N ARG A 927 -15.21 31.93 -6.40
CA ARG A 927 -15.00 31.71 -4.95
C ARG A 927 -16.02 30.77 -4.31
N THR A 928 -16.94 30.19 -5.09
CA THR A 928 -17.95 29.30 -4.55
C THR A 928 -17.31 28.02 -4.02
N SER A 929 -17.52 27.70 -2.75
CA SER A 929 -17.01 26.47 -2.11
C SER A 929 -18.06 25.37 -2.03
N ALA A 930 -17.63 24.13 -1.79
CA ALA A 930 -18.53 23.00 -1.59
C ALA A 930 -19.50 23.25 -0.42
N ASN A 931 -18.99 23.76 0.70
CA ASN A 931 -19.78 24.10 1.88
C ASN A 931 -20.84 25.18 1.60
N GLN A 932 -20.50 26.21 0.82
CA GLN A 932 -21.47 27.22 0.40
C GLN A 932 -22.58 26.61 -0.47
N SER A 933 -22.19 25.76 -1.43
CA SER A 933 -23.14 25.08 -2.33
C SER A 933 -24.10 24.19 -1.55
N GLN A 934 -23.57 23.39 -0.62
CA GLN A 934 -24.37 22.55 0.27
C GLN A 934 -25.35 23.37 1.11
N ASN A 935 -24.88 24.45 1.74
CA ASN A 935 -25.72 25.32 2.57
C ASN A 935 -26.83 26.00 1.74
N MET A 936 -26.52 26.46 0.53
CA MET A 936 -27.53 27.04 -0.38
C MET A 936 -28.65 26.03 -0.67
N ILE A 937 -28.29 24.77 -0.93
CA ILE A 937 -29.27 23.72 -1.22
C ILE A 937 -30.06 23.35 0.05
N MET A 938 -29.36 23.06 1.15
CA MET A 938 -29.99 22.62 2.40
C MET A 938 -30.90 23.69 3.02
N SER A 939 -30.58 24.99 2.86
CA SER A 939 -31.39 26.09 3.40
C SER A 939 -32.84 26.14 2.90
N ARG A 940 -33.12 25.50 1.76
CA ARG A 940 -34.45 25.45 1.13
C ARG A 940 -35.13 24.08 1.22
N LEU A 941 -34.49 23.11 1.88
CA LEU A 941 -35.03 21.77 2.08
C LEU A 941 -35.55 21.63 3.51
N ASP A 942 -36.67 20.94 3.66
CA ASP A 942 -37.24 20.62 4.97
C ASP A 942 -36.52 19.41 5.57
N LYS A 943 -36.18 19.50 6.85
CA LYS A 943 -35.63 18.39 7.61
C LYS A 943 -36.75 17.44 8.00
N ARG A 944 -36.81 16.25 7.40
CA ARG A 944 -37.85 15.25 7.67
C ARG A 944 -37.53 14.41 8.91
N ARG A 945 -36.30 13.90 8.98
CA ARG A 945 -35.76 13.13 10.13
C ARG A 945 -34.25 13.39 10.25
N LYS A 946 -33.60 12.86 11.28
CA LYS A 946 -32.14 12.99 11.44
C LYS A 946 -31.45 12.45 10.18
N GLY A 947 -30.68 13.30 9.51
CA GLY A 947 -29.94 12.98 8.29
C GLY A 947 -30.74 12.93 6.98
N VAL A 948 -32.06 13.19 6.98
CA VAL A 948 -32.88 13.15 5.76
C VAL A 948 -33.56 14.49 5.51
N PHE A 949 -33.24 15.06 4.35
CA PHE A 949 -33.74 16.34 3.86
C PHE A 949 -34.53 16.11 2.57
N GLY A 950 -35.57 16.90 2.36
CA GLY A 950 -36.32 16.86 1.12
C GLY A 950 -37.15 18.11 0.93
N PRO A 951 -37.68 18.34 -0.28
CA PRO A 951 -38.65 19.40 -0.50
C PRO A 951 -39.92 19.16 0.34
N PRO A 952 -40.78 20.21 0.46
CA PRO A 952 -42.11 20.08 1.04
C PRO A 952 -42.86 18.86 0.50
N MET A 953 -43.66 18.22 1.34
CA MET A 953 -44.35 16.98 0.96
C MET A 953 -45.18 17.15 -0.33
N GLY A 954 -45.07 16.18 -1.24
CA GLY A 954 -45.72 16.21 -2.54
C GLY A 954 -44.94 16.92 -3.65
N LYS A 955 -43.91 17.72 -3.32
CA LYS A 955 -43.14 18.47 -4.33
C LYS A 955 -41.85 17.77 -4.73
N LYS A 956 -41.41 17.98 -5.98
CA LYS A 956 -40.07 17.62 -6.49
C LYS A 956 -39.19 18.86 -6.57
N CYS A 957 -37.97 18.79 -6.04
CA CYS A 957 -37.04 19.91 -6.14
C CYS A 957 -36.27 19.85 -7.47
N ILE A 958 -36.15 21.00 -8.15
CA ILE A 958 -35.32 21.16 -9.35
C ILE A 958 -34.22 22.15 -9.01
N ILE A 959 -32.97 21.69 -9.11
CA ILE A 959 -31.79 22.52 -8.85
C ILE A 959 -31.23 22.99 -10.18
N PHE A 960 -31.33 24.29 -10.44
CA PHE A 960 -30.66 24.95 -11.54
C PHE A 960 -29.34 25.55 -11.06
N VAL A 961 -28.25 25.14 -11.71
CA VAL A 961 -26.91 25.67 -11.47
C VAL A 961 -26.50 26.54 -12.64
N ASP A 962 -26.36 27.84 -12.39
CA ASP A 962 -25.84 28.80 -13.37
C ASP A 962 -24.30 28.80 -13.31
N ASP A 963 -23.66 28.91 -14.48
CA ASP A 963 -22.21 28.95 -14.63
C ASP A 963 -21.44 27.80 -13.94
N LEU A 964 -21.85 26.56 -14.20
CA LEU A 964 -21.30 25.33 -13.58
C LEU A 964 -19.77 25.25 -13.60
N ASN A 965 -19.11 25.75 -14.65
CA ASN A 965 -17.66 25.69 -14.83
C ASN A 965 -16.87 26.82 -14.12
N MET A 966 -17.54 27.81 -13.52
CA MET A 966 -16.91 28.96 -12.88
C MET A 966 -16.12 28.71 -11.59
N PRO A 967 -16.46 27.74 -10.71
CA PRO A 967 -15.71 27.54 -9.47
C PRO A 967 -14.21 27.40 -9.76
N ALA A 968 -13.35 28.05 -8.99
CA ALA A 968 -11.91 27.94 -9.21
C ALA A 968 -11.49 26.47 -9.09
N ARG A 969 -10.66 26.01 -10.03
CA ARG A 969 -9.96 24.73 -9.90
C ARG A 969 -8.97 24.85 -8.76
N GLU A 970 -8.92 23.84 -7.91
CA GLU A 970 -7.84 23.70 -6.94
C GLU A 970 -6.51 23.42 -7.66
N GLN A 971 -5.41 23.44 -6.91
CA GLN A 971 -4.05 23.22 -7.43
C GLN A 971 -3.93 21.98 -8.34
N TYR A 972 -4.67 20.92 -8.01
CA TYR A 972 -4.67 19.64 -8.72
C TYR A 972 -5.86 19.45 -9.67
N GLY A 973 -6.56 20.53 -10.03
CA GLY A 973 -7.56 20.54 -11.10
C GLY A 973 -9.00 20.20 -10.70
N ALA A 974 -9.22 19.59 -9.53
CA ALA A 974 -10.55 19.29 -9.02
C ALA A 974 -11.35 20.56 -8.69
N GLN A 975 -12.68 20.47 -8.79
CA GLN A 975 -13.63 21.52 -8.42
C GLN A 975 -14.61 20.98 -7.37
N PRO A 976 -14.33 21.15 -6.07
CA PRO A 976 -15.14 20.57 -4.99
C PRO A 976 -16.66 20.81 -5.08
N PRO A 977 -17.16 22.00 -5.49
CA PRO A 977 -18.60 22.21 -5.66
C PRO A 977 -19.22 21.28 -6.71
N ILE A 978 -18.48 20.95 -7.77
CA ILE A 978 -18.95 20.07 -8.85
C ILE A 978 -18.91 18.61 -8.38
N GLU A 979 -17.85 18.21 -7.66
CA GLU A 979 -17.76 16.86 -7.05
C GLU A 979 -18.86 16.60 -6.02
N LEU A 980 -19.27 17.62 -5.25
CA LEU A 980 -20.42 17.52 -4.35
C LEU A 980 -21.73 17.24 -5.12
N LEU A 981 -21.96 17.94 -6.25
CA LEU A 981 -23.13 17.70 -7.09
C LEU A 981 -23.07 16.31 -7.72
N ARG A 982 -21.89 15.86 -8.16
CA ARG A 982 -21.68 14.51 -8.69
C ARG A 982 -22.02 13.45 -7.65
N GLN A 983 -21.53 13.59 -6.41
CA GLN A 983 -21.86 12.66 -5.33
C GLN A 983 -23.37 12.58 -5.07
N LEU A 984 -24.08 13.72 -5.12
CA LEU A 984 -25.54 13.73 -5.00
C LEU A 984 -26.23 13.00 -6.15
N LEU A 985 -25.75 13.17 -7.39
CA LEU A 985 -26.35 12.56 -8.58
C LEU A 985 -26.12 11.05 -8.65
N ASP A 986 -24.90 10.60 -8.31
CA ASP A 986 -24.50 9.20 -8.41
C ASP A 986 -25.05 8.38 -7.25
N HIS A 987 -24.97 8.90 -6.01
CA HIS A 987 -25.30 8.14 -4.79
C HIS A 987 -26.58 8.58 -4.08
N GLY A 988 -27.13 9.75 -4.41
CA GLY A 988 -28.34 10.29 -3.77
C GLY A 988 -28.13 10.85 -2.36
N TYR A 989 -26.88 10.96 -1.89
CA TYR A 989 -26.54 11.53 -0.59
C TYR A 989 -25.22 12.30 -0.60
N TRP A 990 -24.97 13.10 0.43
CA TRP A 990 -23.68 13.70 0.74
C TRP A 990 -23.46 13.76 2.24
N TYR A 991 -22.23 14.04 2.68
CA TYR A 991 -21.89 14.17 4.10
C TYR A 991 -22.26 15.55 4.62
N VAL A 992 -22.95 15.62 5.76
CA VAL A 992 -23.40 16.87 6.37
C VAL A 992 -22.24 17.52 7.13
N ASN A 993 -22.15 18.85 7.03
CA ASN A 993 -21.27 19.65 7.87
C ASN A 993 -21.82 19.67 9.32
N LYS A 994 -21.13 18.94 10.22
CA LYS A 994 -21.34 18.77 11.68
C LYS A 994 -21.91 17.43 12.10
#